data_AF-A0A345UNV6-F1
#
_entry.id   AF-A0A345UNV6-F1
#
_cell.length_a   1.000
_cell.length_b   1.000
_cell.length_c   1.000
_cell.angle_alpha   90.00
_cell.angle_beta   90.00
_cell.angle_gamma   90.00
#
_symmetry.space_group_name_H-M   'P 1'
#
loop_
_entity.id
_entity.type
_entity.pdbx_description
1 polymer ?
#
loop_
_entity_poly.entity_id
_entity_poly.type
_entity_poly.pdbx_seq_one_letter_code
_entity_poly.pdbx_strand_id
1 'polypeptide(L)'
;MKHLLILLAIILLSGNLILPAQPANQDEGFLIMFEPDIKAEDVFSKNLFLQDGELIIVEHFEYVNIWWVQHRPQKTTREAALQRLKSEPGIRYAEPIRNQVTLRGSIPNDPLFSDQWGMKNTGQTGGTPGADISATKAWQITRGESWGTHVPVVAVVDNGFQQNHPDLAFLSGGYNAYDDNFDVPVADHGTFVTGILGATTNNGTGIAGVMWGTEVFPVAGADTSETVVVRAYNHILGLRQQYNNSGGSSGKFIVATNSSFGVNFGEPEDYPYWCAMYDAMGAAGIISVAATINANVDVDQVGDVPTACDSDYLITVTNTNHNDNRNTNAGYGAQTINLGAPGTNINSTVTTSSGSYGSRTGTSMATPHVTGTIGLIYSVLLDSQISNSISNPGPLALEIKDLILNSVDLNSSLNGITTTGGRLNAYSAIKALFPVKVHNQNIAGGTLSDWTYVTGSSTISSGATVTVPSNTLMFVNGNLSTSGTRSTIRVEGKLVINNDRILTNTRLDIRPGGRAIIRDGADINTNGGNIVIDPGAELQVLDNVSIGMDSASLQINGDAVIGDSFTFTNGHISTSSSSSLYIGNNAQLEFAETPSGILAIQDPGFVVRGAFSILGNCTMQPYNNQSGGWHGLSLIGNGANGSSVSNAQISGSTHGVRLIGVQDINLSGTQITNHQTAGLFISGSDNINLYEIIVSGSENDGMVTNSVNHYSKFGKLAQSI
;
A
#
# COMPACT_ATOMS: atom_id res chain seq x y z
N MET A 1 -21.32 -30.74 -57.65
CA MET A 1 -21.35 -31.99 -56.86
C MET A 1 -20.23 -31.89 -55.82
N LYS A 2 -20.32 -32.34 -54.57
CA LYS A 2 -21.39 -32.83 -53.65
C LYS A 2 -20.67 -33.02 -52.28
N HIS A 3 -21.14 -32.69 -51.08
CA HIS A 3 -22.24 -31.87 -50.51
C HIS A 3 -21.57 -30.91 -49.45
N LEU A 4 -22.12 -29.82 -48.92
CA LEU A 4 -23.45 -29.41 -48.41
C LEU A 4 -23.81 -29.99 -47.00
N LEU A 5 -24.16 -29.05 -46.09
CA LEU A 5 -25.01 -29.16 -44.87
C LEU A 5 -24.29 -29.47 -43.53
N ILE A 6 -24.57 -28.83 -42.38
CA ILE A 6 -25.43 -27.67 -42.00
C ILE A 6 -24.72 -26.91 -40.87
N LEU A 7 -24.78 -25.58 -40.88
CA LEU A 7 -24.43 -24.76 -39.71
C LEU A 7 -25.44 -23.62 -39.56
N LEU A 8 -26.58 -23.90 -38.91
CA LEU A 8 -27.54 -22.86 -38.53
C LEU A 8 -28.47 -23.30 -37.39
N ALA A 9 -28.47 -22.47 -36.33
CA ALA A 9 -29.54 -22.22 -35.36
C ALA A 9 -30.37 -23.40 -34.79
N ILE A 10 -30.16 -23.66 -33.48
CA ILE A 10 -31.29 -23.65 -32.54
C ILE A 10 -30.97 -22.64 -31.43
N ILE A 11 -31.36 -21.38 -31.67
CA ILE A 11 -31.63 -20.43 -30.59
C ILE A 11 -33.01 -20.80 -30.04
N LEU A 12 -33.05 -21.53 -28.93
CA LEU A 12 -34.28 -21.71 -28.17
C LEU A 12 -34.31 -20.63 -27.08
N LEU A 13 -35.17 -19.62 -27.28
CA LEU A 13 -35.62 -18.78 -26.18
C LEU A 13 -36.34 -19.66 -25.16
N SER A 14 -35.67 -19.96 -24.05
CA SER A 14 -36.33 -20.21 -22.78
C SER A 14 -35.79 -19.17 -21.80
N GLY A 15 -36.70 -18.40 -21.20
CA GLY A 15 -36.34 -17.36 -20.25
C GLY A 15 -35.88 -17.98 -18.94
N ASN A 16 -34.60 -18.30 -18.84
CA ASN A 16 -33.98 -18.58 -17.56
C ASN A 16 -33.78 -17.26 -16.82
N LEU A 17 -34.38 -17.14 -15.64
CA LEU A 17 -33.87 -16.20 -14.65
C LEU A 17 -32.41 -16.55 -14.43
N ILE A 18 -31.50 -15.63 -14.78
CA ILE A 18 -30.13 -15.70 -14.32
C ILE A 18 -30.18 -15.36 -12.83
N LEU A 19 -30.36 -16.39 -12.00
CA LEU A 19 -30.00 -16.29 -10.59
C LEU A 19 -28.48 -15.99 -10.56
N PRO A 20 -28.03 -15.04 -9.73
CA PRO A 20 -26.62 -14.70 -9.65
C PRO A 20 -25.82 -15.95 -9.32
N ALA A 21 -24.68 -16.14 -10.00
CA ALA A 21 -23.77 -17.23 -9.69
C ALA A 21 -23.28 -17.06 -8.25
N GLN A 22 -23.80 -17.89 -7.35
CA GLN A 22 -23.33 -17.96 -5.99
C GLN A 22 -21.83 -18.32 -6.03
N PRO A 23 -20.95 -17.66 -5.26
CA PRO A 23 -19.55 -18.08 -5.17
C PRO A 23 -19.51 -19.55 -4.76
N ALA A 24 -18.62 -20.32 -5.38
CA ALA A 24 -18.53 -21.76 -5.16
C ALA A 24 -18.32 -22.05 -3.68
N ASN A 25 -19.34 -22.64 -3.04
CA ASN A 25 -19.30 -22.94 -1.62
C ASN A 25 -18.30 -24.09 -1.42
N GLN A 26 -17.09 -23.80 -0.92
CA GLN A 26 -16.02 -24.79 -0.76
C GLN A 26 -16.45 -25.99 0.11
N ASP A 27 -17.43 -25.78 1.00
CA ASP A 27 -18.06 -26.83 1.81
C ASP A 27 -18.84 -27.88 1.00
N GLU A 28 -19.14 -27.66 -0.29
CA GLU A 28 -19.98 -28.54 -1.11
C GLU A 28 -19.23 -29.30 -2.21
N GLY A 29 -17.92 -29.07 -2.39
CA GLY A 29 -17.12 -29.76 -3.41
C GLY A 29 -16.60 -31.16 -3.05
N PHE A 30 -15.98 -31.81 -4.04
CA PHE A 30 -15.29 -33.10 -3.94
C PHE A 30 -13.88 -33.03 -4.53
N LEU A 31 -12.97 -33.85 -4.00
CA LEU A 31 -11.73 -34.24 -4.64
C LEU A 31 -11.92 -35.62 -5.29
N ILE A 32 -11.52 -35.75 -6.55
CA ILE A 32 -11.60 -36.99 -7.34
C ILE A 32 -10.19 -37.33 -7.83
N MET A 33 -9.73 -38.56 -7.60
CA MET A 33 -8.53 -39.11 -8.24
C MET A 33 -8.93 -40.20 -9.23
N PHE A 34 -8.45 -40.13 -10.47
CA PHE A 34 -8.65 -41.19 -11.46
C PHE A 34 -7.57 -42.28 -11.38
N GLU A 35 -7.86 -43.43 -11.97
CA GLU A 35 -6.86 -44.48 -12.23
C GLU A 35 -5.75 -43.96 -13.18
N PRO A 36 -4.48 -44.38 -13.04
CA PRO A 36 -3.35 -43.78 -13.75
C PRO A 36 -3.45 -43.77 -15.28
N ASP A 37 -4.02 -44.84 -15.86
CA ASP A 37 -4.17 -45.00 -17.31
C ASP A 37 -5.48 -44.39 -17.85
N ILE A 38 -6.29 -43.77 -16.99
CA ILE A 38 -7.58 -43.19 -17.34
C ILE A 38 -7.46 -41.67 -17.45
N LYS A 39 -7.66 -41.16 -18.66
CA LYS A 39 -7.84 -39.72 -18.88
C LYS A 39 -9.18 -39.30 -18.29
N ALA A 40 -9.16 -38.26 -17.46
CA ALA A 40 -10.38 -37.68 -16.91
C ALA A 40 -11.38 -37.28 -18.00
N GLU A 41 -10.89 -36.71 -19.11
CA GLU A 41 -11.64 -36.39 -20.34
C GLU A 41 -12.46 -37.57 -20.89
N ASP A 42 -11.91 -38.79 -20.85
CA ASP A 42 -12.57 -40.01 -21.33
C ASP A 42 -13.71 -40.47 -20.43
N VAL A 43 -13.66 -40.12 -19.14
CA VAL A 43 -14.72 -40.40 -18.16
C VAL A 43 -15.75 -39.27 -18.20
N PHE A 44 -15.29 -38.02 -18.20
CA PHE A 44 -16.10 -36.80 -18.27
C PHE A 44 -16.92 -36.68 -19.56
N SER A 45 -16.40 -37.10 -20.72
CA SER A 45 -17.13 -37.09 -21.99
C SER A 45 -18.21 -38.18 -22.09
N LYS A 46 -18.04 -39.29 -21.36
CA LYS A 46 -18.97 -40.43 -21.33
C LYS A 46 -19.99 -40.33 -20.18
N ASN A 47 -19.71 -39.50 -19.17
CA ASN A 47 -20.59 -39.32 -18.01
C ASN A 47 -21.59 -38.18 -18.15
N LEU A 48 -22.83 -38.46 -17.77
CA LEU A 48 -23.95 -37.52 -17.76
C LEU A 48 -23.77 -36.38 -16.73
N PHE A 49 -22.90 -36.54 -15.72
CA PHE A 49 -22.75 -35.58 -14.60
C PHE A 49 -22.35 -34.16 -15.01
N LEU A 50 -21.56 -34.01 -16.08
CA LEU A 50 -21.23 -32.69 -16.66
C LEU A 50 -22.28 -32.20 -17.66
N GLN A 51 -23.01 -33.11 -18.30
CA GLN A 51 -24.02 -32.77 -19.32
C GLN A 51 -25.28 -32.16 -18.69
N ASP A 52 -25.70 -32.64 -17.50
CA ASP A 52 -26.82 -32.08 -16.74
C ASP A 52 -26.44 -30.93 -15.78
N GLY A 53 -25.15 -30.59 -15.70
CA GLY A 53 -24.59 -29.51 -14.88
C GLY A 53 -24.66 -29.74 -13.37
N GLU A 54 -24.63 -31.00 -12.93
CA GLU A 54 -24.64 -31.44 -11.52
C GLU A 54 -23.28 -31.18 -10.84
N LEU A 55 -22.20 -31.36 -11.59
CA LEU A 55 -20.83 -31.07 -11.19
C LEU A 55 -20.21 -29.98 -12.09
N ILE A 56 -19.31 -29.17 -11.54
CA ILE A 56 -18.47 -28.21 -12.27
C ILE A 56 -17.02 -28.56 -11.98
N ILE A 57 -16.17 -28.66 -13.00
CA ILE A 57 -14.71 -28.73 -12.79
C ILE A 57 -14.24 -27.37 -12.29
N VAL A 58 -13.53 -27.34 -11.17
CA VAL A 58 -12.91 -26.14 -10.60
C VAL A 58 -11.43 -26.12 -10.92
N GLU A 59 -10.72 -27.23 -10.68
CA GLU A 59 -9.27 -27.32 -10.84
C GLU A 59 -8.82 -28.75 -11.19
N HIS A 60 -7.72 -28.85 -11.93
CA HIS A 60 -6.98 -30.09 -12.18
C HIS A 60 -5.56 -29.93 -11.65
N PHE A 61 -5.12 -30.82 -10.76
CA PHE A 61 -3.80 -30.77 -10.12
C PHE A 61 -2.72 -31.43 -11.00
N GLU A 62 -2.56 -30.93 -12.24
CA GLU A 62 -1.84 -31.48 -13.42
C GLU A 62 -0.77 -32.58 -13.21
N TYR A 63 0.10 -32.47 -12.21
CA TYR A 63 1.16 -33.45 -11.90
C TYR A 63 0.65 -34.74 -11.21
N VAL A 64 -0.59 -34.74 -10.74
CA VAL A 64 -1.30 -35.89 -10.19
C VAL A 64 -2.70 -35.92 -10.81
N ASN A 65 -3.25 -37.11 -11.08
CA ASN A 65 -4.57 -37.23 -11.74
C ASN A 65 -5.73 -36.98 -10.75
N ILE A 66 -5.67 -35.85 -10.03
CA ILE A 66 -6.61 -35.38 -9.02
C ILE A 66 -7.31 -34.11 -9.54
N TRP A 67 -8.61 -34.05 -9.32
CA TRP A 67 -9.50 -33.00 -9.80
C TRP A 67 -10.36 -32.49 -8.64
N TRP A 68 -10.47 -31.17 -8.52
CA TRP A 68 -11.47 -30.53 -7.67
C TRP A 68 -12.72 -30.27 -8.52
N VAL A 69 -13.86 -30.83 -8.08
CA VAL A 69 -15.17 -30.51 -8.65
C VAL A 69 -16.09 -29.87 -7.60
N GLN A 70 -16.87 -28.88 -8.02
CA GLN A 70 -17.95 -28.28 -7.24
C GLN A 70 -19.26 -29.01 -7.55
N HIS A 71 -20.01 -29.40 -6.53
CA HIS A 71 -21.35 -29.96 -6.70
C HIS A 71 -22.44 -28.88 -6.58
N ARG A 72 -23.51 -29.01 -7.36
CA ARG A 72 -24.68 -28.12 -7.33
C ARG A 72 -25.87 -28.77 -6.58
N PRO A 73 -26.17 -28.34 -5.34
CA PRO A 73 -27.19 -28.98 -4.49
C PRO A 73 -28.63 -28.81 -5.02
N GLN A 74 -28.88 -27.95 -6.01
CA GLN A 74 -30.21 -27.82 -6.64
C GLN A 74 -30.55 -29.02 -7.54
N LYS A 75 -29.59 -29.90 -7.85
CA LYS A 75 -29.77 -31.07 -8.73
C LYS A 75 -29.82 -32.40 -7.97
N THR A 76 -29.03 -32.56 -6.90
CA THR A 76 -28.99 -33.78 -6.10
C THR A 76 -28.47 -33.52 -4.68
N THR A 77 -28.47 -34.54 -3.82
CA THR A 77 -27.82 -34.46 -2.50
C THR A 77 -26.33 -34.77 -2.61
N ARG A 78 -25.51 -34.08 -1.80
CA ARG A 78 -24.05 -34.25 -1.79
C ARG A 78 -23.64 -35.71 -1.54
N GLU A 79 -24.37 -36.42 -0.70
CA GLU A 79 -24.18 -37.83 -0.39
C GLU A 79 -24.43 -38.71 -1.62
N ALA A 80 -25.49 -38.42 -2.39
CA ALA A 80 -25.81 -39.19 -3.59
C ALA A 80 -24.80 -38.94 -4.71
N ALA A 81 -24.37 -37.69 -4.92
CA ALA A 81 -23.29 -37.36 -5.85
C ALA A 81 -21.98 -38.08 -5.48
N LEU A 82 -21.60 -38.04 -4.19
CA LEU A 82 -20.40 -38.71 -3.70
C LEU A 82 -20.44 -40.23 -3.88
N GLN A 83 -21.58 -40.88 -3.57
CA GLN A 83 -21.72 -42.33 -3.76
C GLN A 83 -21.65 -42.71 -5.24
N ARG A 84 -22.22 -41.89 -6.14
CA ARG A 84 -22.09 -42.10 -7.59
C ARG A 84 -20.64 -41.95 -8.07
N LEU A 85 -19.93 -40.90 -7.66
CA LEU A 85 -18.50 -40.72 -7.97
C LEU A 85 -17.64 -41.87 -7.47
N LYS A 86 -17.95 -42.45 -6.30
CA LYS A 86 -17.27 -43.64 -5.77
C LYS A 86 -17.59 -44.95 -6.52
N SER A 87 -18.68 -44.98 -7.29
CA SER A 87 -19.10 -46.15 -8.07
C SER A 87 -18.66 -46.10 -9.54
N GLU A 88 -18.07 -44.98 -9.98
CA GLU A 88 -17.80 -44.73 -11.39
C GLU A 88 -16.53 -45.43 -11.90
N PRO A 89 -16.60 -46.27 -12.95
CA PRO A 89 -15.44 -46.95 -13.49
C PRO A 89 -14.34 -46.00 -13.95
N GLY A 90 -13.15 -46.12 -13.34
CA GLY A 90 -11.98 -45.29 -13.63
C GLY A 90 -11.72 -44.18 -12.61
N ILE A 91 -12.65 -43.92 -11.67
CA ILE A 91 -12.36 -43.13 -10.47
C ILE A 91 -11.76 -44.05 -9.39
N ARG A 92 -10.53 -43.74 -8.97
CA ARG A 92 -9.80 -44.45 -7.90
C ARG A 92 -10.24 -43.99 -6.51
N TYR A 93 -10.37 -42.68 -6.32
CA TYR A 93 -10.84 -42.08 -5.08
C TYR A 93 -11.81 -40.94 -5.36
N ALA A 94 -12.86 -40.83 -4.54
CA ALA A 94 -13.69 -39.64 -4.48
C ALA A 94 -14.02 -39.34 -3.02
N GLU A 95 -13.74 -38.13 -2.54
CA GLU A 95 -14.05 -37.71 -1.18
C GLU A 95 -14.59 -36.26 -1.11
N PRO A 96 -15.38 -35.91 -0.07
CA PRO A 96 -15.73 -34.52 0.19
C PRO A 96 -14.49 -33.70 0.53
N ILE A 97 -14.46 -32.44 0.09
CA ILE A 97 -13.46 -31.48 0.57
C ILE A 97 -13.55 -31.37 2.09
N ARG A 98 -12.39 -31.42 2.76
CA ARG A 98 -12.25 -31.42 4.22
C ARG A 98 -11.71 -30.08 4.72
N ASN A 99 -12.59 -29.21 5.16
CA ASN A 99 -12.23 -27.91 5.75
C ASN A 99 -11.81 -28.01 7.24
N GLN A 100 -11.20 -29.14 7.63
CA GLN A 100 -10.80 -29.48 8.99
C GLN A 100 -9.29 -29.77 9.13
N VAL A 101 -8.47 -29.20 8.25
CA VAL A 101 -7.01 -29.24 8.38
C VAL A 101 -6.60 -28.22 9.44
N THR A 102 -6.19 -28.69 10.62
CA THR A 102 -5.68 -27.81 11.68
C THR A 102 -4.21 -27.47 11.44
N LEU A 103 -3.94 -26.18 11.23
CA LEU A 103 -2.57 -25.65 11.24
C LEU A 103 -1.97 -25.87 12.64
N ARG A 104 -0.94 -26.72 12.74
CA ARG A 104 -0.15 -26.84 13.98
C ARG A 104 0.63 -25.54 14.15
N GLY A 105 0.34 -24.80 15.22
CA GLY A 105 0.82 -23.43 15.40
C GLY A 105 2.34 -23.30 15.33
N SER A 106 2.77 -22.35 14.50
CA SER A 106 4.14 -21.83 14.35
C SER A 106 4.58 -20.96 15.52
N ILE A 107 4.39 -21.46 16.76
CA ILE A 107 4.91 -20.84 17.97
C ILE A 107 6.27 -21.47 18.25
N PRO A 108 7.36 -20.69 18.25
CA PRO A 108 8.68 -21.19 18.60
C PRO A 108 8.75 -21.73 20.04
N ASN A 109 9.66 -22.67 20.31
CA ASN A 109 9.87 -23.26 21.63
C ASN A 109 10.86 -22.45 22.53
N ASP A 110 11.35 -21.33 22.02
CA ASP A 110 12.40 -20.50 22.61
C ASP A 110 11.89 -19.81 23.90
N PRO A 111 12.58 -19.96 25.05
CA PRO A 111 12.05 -19.59 26.37
C PRO A 111 11.59 -18.14 26.55
N LEU A 112 12.12 -17.19 25.77
CA LEU A 112 11.80 -15.77 25.87
C LEU A 112 10.83 -15.28 24.78
N PHE A 113 10.30 -16.18 23.94
CA PHE A 113 9.39 -15.81 22.85
C PHE A 113 8.10 -15.14 23.34
N SER A 114 7.62 -15.46 24.55
CA SER A 114 6.45 -14.79 25.16
C SER A 114 6.61 -13.27 25.30
N ASP A 115 7.85 -12.82 25.43
CA ASP A 115 8.20 -11.43 25.74
C ASP A 115 8.46 -10.63 24.45
N GLN A 116 8.55 -11.31 23.29
CA GLN A 116 8.77 -10.71 21.98
C GLN A 116 7.46 -10.20 21.37
N TRP A 117 6.88 -9.17 21.98
CA TRP A 117 5.62 -8.56 21.53
C TRP A 117 5.65 -8.15 20.05
N GLY A 118 6.81 -7.71 19.52
CA GLY A 118 6.96 -7.32 18.11
C GLY A 118 6.71 -8.46 17.10
N MET A 119 6.93 -9.71 17.51
CA MET A 119 6.65 -10.91 16.72
C MET A 119 5.21 -11.41 16.90
N LYS A 120 4.68 -11.26 18.12
CA LYS A 120 3.32 -11.66 18.50
C LYS A 120 2.84 -10.88 19.73
N ASN A 121 2.02 -9.87 19.51
CA ASN A 121 1.39 -9.07 20.54
C ASN A 121 0.03 -9.70 20.90
N THR A 122 -0.03 -10.35 22.07
CA THR A 122 -1.24 -10.92 22.65
C THR A 122 -1.91 -9.98 23.64
N GLY A 123 -1.42 -8.74 23.76
CA GLY A 123 -1.71 -7.85 24.87
C GLY A 123 -0.86 -8.11 26.11
N GLN A 124 0.25 -8.88 25.98
CA GLN A 124 1.20 -9.02 27.08
C GLN A 124 1.73 -7.65 27.52
N THR A 125 2.06 -7.52 28.80
CA THR A 125 2.49 -6.26 29.44
C THR A 125 1.53 -5.06 29.26
N GLY A 126 0.28 -5.28 28.84
CA GLY A 126 -0.73 -4.24 28.64
C GLY A 126 -0.78 -3.64 27.23
N GLY A 127 -0.26 -4.35 26.22
CA GLY A 127 -0.31 -3.94 24.81
C GLY A 127 -1.65 -4.11 24.11
N THR A 128 -1.71 -3.60 22.88
CA THR A 128 -2.82 -3.78 21.93
C THR A 128 -2.63 -5.10 21.18
N PRO A 129 -3.50 -6.12 21.37
CA PRO A 129 -3.34 -7.40 20.66
C PRO A 129 -3.34 -7.22 19.14
N GLY A 130 -2.40 -7.87 18.45
CA GLY A 130 -2.20 -7.73 17.01
C GLY A 130 -1.38 -6.52 16.57
N ALA A 131 -0.96 -5.63 17.49
CA ALA A 131 0.04 -4.61 17.22
C ALA A 131 1.45 -5.22 17.19
N ASP A 132 1.71 -6.01 16.15
CA ASP A 132 2.92 -6.78 15.86
C ASP A 132 3.15 -6.84 14.34
N ILE A 133 4.22 -7.51 13.88
CA ILE A 133 4.48 -7.71 12.44
C ILE A 133 3.75 -8.91 11.82
N SER A 134 2.84 -9.55 12.57
CA SER A 134 2.20 -10.83 12.25
C SER A 134 3.17 -11.97 11.91
N ALA A 135 4.36 -11.97 12.52
CA ALA A 135 5.42 -12.97 12.26
C ALA A 135 4.92 -14.41 12.41
N THR A 136 4.17 -14.71 13.46
CA THR A 136 3.63 -16.07 13.67
C THR A 136 2.65 -16.53 12.58
N LYS A 137 1.98 -15.62 11.86
CA LYS A 137 1.18 -15.97 10.68
C LYS A 137 2.09 -16.15 9.45
N ALA A 138 3.10 -15.30 9.27
CA ALA A 138 4.11 -15.44 8.22
C ALA A 138 4.81 -16.81 8.28
N TRP A 139 5.19 -17.27 9.48
CA TRP A 139 5.80 -18.58 9.76
C TRP A 139 4.91 -19.82 9.52
N GLN A 140 3.66 -19.61 9.06
CA GLN A 140 2.80 -20.67 8.54
C GLN A 140 2.98 -20.86 7.02
N ILE A 141 3.53 -19.84 6.33
CA ILE A 141 3.89 -19.87 4.91
C ILE A 141 5.37 -20.20 4.75
N THR A 142 6.26 -19.47 5.43
CA THR A 142 7.72 -19.66 5.40
C THR A 142 8.38 -19.14 6.66
N ARG A 143 9.49 -19.76 7.07
CA ARG A 143 10.35 -19.30 8.16
C ARG A 143 11.72 -18.87 7.65
N GLY A 144 11.87 -18.63 6.35
CA GLY A 144 13.15 -18.35 5.71
C GLY A 144 13.87 -19.61 5.22
N GLU A 145 13.24 -20.79 5.29
CA GLU A 145 13.78 -21.98 4.65
C GLU A 145 13.74 -21.81 3.12
N SER A 146 14.89 -21.68 2.46
CA SER A 146 14.95 -21.70 0.98
C SER A 146 14.99 -23.14 0.47
N TRP A 147 14.14 -23.43 -0.50
CA TRP A 147 13.98 -24.75 -1.12
C TRP A 147 14.62 -24.86 -2.52
N GLY A 148 15.18 -23.74 -3.00
CA GLY A 148 15.76 -23.62 -4.34
C GLY A 148 17.29 -23.51 -4.34
N THR A 149 17.88 -23.35 -5.52
CA THR A 149 19.33 -23.13 -5.68
C THR A 149 19.80 -21.75 -5.25
N HIS A 150 18.86 -20.80 -5.09
CA HIS A 150 19.14 -19.44 -4.66
C HIS A 150 18.78 -19.25 -3.17
N VAL A 151 19.77 -19.36 -2.28
CA VAL A 151 19.59 -19.09 -0.84
C VAL A 151 19.72 -17.57 -0.60
N PRO A 152 18.67 -16.86 -0.15
CA PRO A 152 18.76 -15.44 0.16
C PRO A 152 19.70 -15.18 1.33
N VAL A 153 20.47 -14.10 1.20
CA VAL A 153 21.36 -13.60 2.24
C VAL A 153 20.94 -12.17 2.61
N VAL A 154 20.92 -11.85 3.90
CA VAL A 154 20.71 -10.49 4.39
C VAL A 154 22.01 -9.98 5.01
N ALA A 155 22.52 -8.85 4.54
CA ALA A 155 23.70 -8.22 5.12
C ALA A 155 23.29 -7.28 6.26
N VAL A 156 23.96 -7.38 7.41
CA VAL A 156 23.79 -6.43 8.52
C VAL A 156 25.05 -5.59 8.61
N VAL A 157 24.91 -4.27 8.39
CA VAL A 157 26.00 -3.31 8.53
C VAL A 157 25.87 -2.66 9.91
N ASP A 158 26.79 -2.98 10.81
CA ASP A 158 26.76 -2.50 12.20
C ASP A 158 28.20 -2.37 12.76
N ASN A 159 28.37 -2.21 14.07
CA ASN A 159 29.68 -1.99 14.69
C ASN A 159 30.46 -3.25 15.08
N GLY A 160 29.88 -4.44 14.90
CA GLY A 160 30.48 -5.72 15.26
C GLY A 160 29.47 -6.72 15.82
N PHE A 161 29.89 -7.98 15.96
CA PHE A 161 29.00 -9.12 16.16
C PHE A 161 29.62 -10.18 17.07
N GLN A 162 28.89 -10.64 18.08
CA GLN A 162 29.29 -11.81 18.87
C GLN A 162 28.89 -13.10 18.16
N GLN A 163 29.75 -13.57 17.25
CA GLN A 163 29.50 -14.79 16.47
C GLN A 163 29.49 -16.08 17.29
N ASN A 164 29.99 -16.06 18.53
CA ASN A 164 29.90 -17.21 19.46
C ASN A 164 28.71 -17.13 20.43
N HIS A 165 27.76 -16.21 20.22
CA HIS A 165 26.52 -16.16 20.98
C HIS A 165 25.65 -17.40 20.65
N PRO A 166 25.01 -18.10 21.62
CA PRO A 166 24.28 -19.34 21.37
C PRO A 166 23.29 -19.27 20.19
N ASP A 167 22.42 -18.26 20.14
CA ASP A 167 21.46 -18.10 19.03
C ASP A 167 22.05 -17.52 17.74
N LEU A 168 23.31 -17.05 17.74
CA LEU A 168 23.98 -16.47 16.56
C LEU A 168 25.16 -17.31 16.07
N ALA A 169 25.36 -18.52 16.61
CA ALA A 169 26.51 -19.39 16.30
C ALA A 169 26.54 -19.90 14.84
N PHE A 170 25.50 -19.62 14.05
CA PHE A 170 25.44 -19.86 12.60
C PHE A 170 26.17 -18.78 11.78
N LEU A 171 26.45 -17.60 12.35
CA LEU A 171 27.20 -16.53 11.68
C LEU A 171 28.62 -17.02 11.36
N SER A 172 28.96 -17.10 10.08
CA SER A 172 30.26 -17.58 9.62
C SER A 172 30.93 -16.57 8.70
N GLY A 173 32.19 -16.24 9.00
CA GLY A 173 32.93 -15.18 8.30
C GLY A 173 32.27 -13.81 8.48
N GLY A 174 32.32 -12.97 7.44
CA GLY A 174 31.88 -11.57 7.50
C GLY A 174 33.00 -10.64 7.07
N TYR A 175 32.73 -9.35 6.98
CA TYR A 175 33.70 -8.35 6.51
C TYR A 175 33.87 -7.22 7.52
N ASN A 176 35.11 -6.85 7.80
CA ASN A 176 35.47 -5.69 8.62
C ASN A 176 35.93 -4.55 7.69
N ALA A 177 35.04 -3.58 7.50
CA ALA A 177 35.27 -2.40 6.70
C ALA A 177 36.08 -1.32 7.45
N TYR A 178 36.32 -1.43 8.75
CA TYR A 178 37.24 -0.52 9.45
C TYR A 178 38.69 -0.78 9.01
N ASP A 179 39.09 -2.05 8.96
CA ASP A 179 40.47 -2.49 8.71
C ASP A 179 40.69 -3.15 7.32
N ASP A 180 39.64 -3.24 6.49
CA ASP A 180 39.61 -3.90 5.17
C ASP A 180 40.07 -5.37 5.21
N ASN A 181 39.47 -6.16 6.11
CA ASN A 181 39.79 -7.57 6.31
C ASN A 181 38.54 -8.40 6.70
N PHE A 182 38.74 -9.65 7.13
CA PHE A 182 37.66 -10.56 7.53
C PHE A 182 37.61 -10.81 9.06
N ASP A 183 38.38 -10.06 9.84
CA ASP A 183 38.44 -10.13 11.30
C ASP A 183 37.34 -9.23 11.90
N VAL A 184 36.12 -9.76 11.96
CA VAL A 184 34.94 -9.04 12.45
C VAL A 184 35.04 -8.79 13.97
N PRO A 185 35.02 -7.53 14.44
CA PRO A 185 35.07 -7.23 15.88
C PRO A 185 33.80 -7.68 16.60
N VAL A 186 33.93 -7.99 17.90
CA VAL A 186 32.77 -8.24 18.78
C VAL A 186 32.25 -6.91 19.29
N ALA A 187 31.00 -6.58 18.96
CA ALA A 187 30.31 -5.40 19.48
C ALA A 187 28.83 -5.71 19.76
N ASP A 188 28.25 -4.88 20.63
CA ASP A 188 26.98 -5.20 21.27
C ASP A 188 25.74 -4.75 20.48
N HIS A 189 25.86 -3.68 19.69
CA HIS A 189 24.73 -3.15 18.92
C HIS A 189 24.40 -4.07 17.72
N GLY A 190 25.40 -4.43 16.91
CA GLY A 190 25.22 -5.39 15.81
C GLY A 190 24.75 -6.76 16.28
N THR A 191 25.27 -7.25 17.40
CA THR A 191 24.75 -8.46 18.06
C THR A 191 23.25 -8.34 18.36
N PHE A 192 22.79 -7.21 18.89
CA PHE A 192 21.37 -6.98 19.21
C PHE A 192 20.47 -6.92 17.98
N VAL A 193 20.92 -6.19 16.95
CA VAL A 193 20.22 -6.04 15.67
C VAL A 193 20.08 -7.39 14.97
N THR A 194 21.15 -8.19 14.93
CA THR A 194 21.14 -9.51 14.30
C THR A 194 20.24 -10.51 15.03
N GLY A 195 20.11 -10.45 16.36
CA GLY A 195 19.18 -11.30 17.11
C GLY A 195 17.72 -11.11 16.72
N ILE A 196 17.27 -9.86 16.56
CA ILE A 196 15.90 -9.55 16.10
C ILE A 196 15.66 -10.11 14.70
N LEU A 197 16.66 -9.96 13.83
CA LEU A 197 16.60 -10.29 12.42
C LEU A 197 16.61 -11.81 12.17
N GLY A 198 17.45 -12.56 12.90
CA GLY A 198 17.75 -13.95 12.58
C GLY A 198 18.36 -14.78 13.72
N ALA A 199 17.97 -14.56 14.99
CA ALA A 199 18.29 -15.52 16.05
C ALA A 199 17.82 -16.94 15.69
N THR A 200 18.67 -17.94 15.95
CA THR A 200 18.41 -19.36 15.67
C THR A 200 17.14 -19.80 16.39
N THR A 201 16.05 -19.94 15.65
CA THR A 201 14.72 -20.07 16.24
C THR A 201 14.30 -21.53 16.40
N ASN A 202 13.48 -21.81 17.41
CA ASN A 202 12.96 -23.12 17.79
C ASN A 202 14.06 -24.10 18.23
N ASN A 203 15.14 -23.56 18.81
CA ASN A 203 16.31 -24.32 19.30
C ASN A 203 16.24 -24.62 20.82
N GLY A 204 15.19 -24.15 21.52
CA GLY A 204 15.00 -24.27 22.96
C GLY A 204 15.81 -23.28 23.81
N THR A 205 16.38 -22.25 23.19
CA THR A 205 17.27 -21.25 23.79
C THR A 205 16.75 -19.85 23.45
N GLY A 206 16.91 -18.89 24.37
CA GLY A 206 16.75 -17.47 24.05
C GLY A 206 15.46 -17.04 23.34
N ILE A 207 15.64 -16.45 22.15
CA ILE A 207 14.64 -15.70 21.39
C ILE A 207 14.50 -16.19 19.93
N ALA A 208 13.35 -15.91 19.33
CA ALA A 208 13.14 -16.09 17.89
C ALA A 208 13.59 -14.85 17.09
N GLY A 209 14.24 -15.07 15.95
CA GLY A 209 14.44 -14.05 14.92
C GLY A 209 13.24 -13.96 13.97
N VAL A 210 13.13 -12.89 13.17
CA VAL A 210 12.15 -12.84 12.07
C VAL A 210 12.35 -14.00 11.09
N MET A 211 13.61 -14.29 10.76
CA MET A 211 14.02 -15.40 9.89
C MET A 211 14.62 -16.53 10.73
N TRP A 212 14.14 -17.75 10.54
CA TRP A 212 14.64 -18.94 11.23
C TRP A 212 15.76 -19.64 10.45
N GLY A 213 15.84 -19.43 9.12
CA GLY A 213 16.75 -20.18 8.23
C GLY A 213 17.46 -19.39 7.13
N THR A 214 17.21 -18.08 6.99
CA THR A 214 17.90 -17.21 6.00
C THR A 214 19.33 -16.92 6.44
N GLU A 215 20.30 -16.90 5.51
CA GLU A 215 21.69 -16.59 5.85
C GLU A 215 21.85 -15.10 6.21
N VAL A 216 22.63 -14.81 7.26
CA VAL A 216 23.00 -13.43 7.62
C VAL A 216 24.49 -13.23 7.40
N PHE A 217 24.85 -12.18 6.65
CA PHE A 217 26.23 -11.78 6.41
C PHE A 217 26.62 -10.58 7.29
N PRO A 218 27.44 -10.77 8.33
CA PRO A 218 27.83 -9.67 9.22
C PRO A 218 28.88 -8.78 8.57
N VAL A 219 28.65 -7.46 8.57
CA VAL A 219 29.57 -6.45 8.06
C VAL A 219 29.80 -5.40 9.13
N ALA A 220 31.02 -5.35 9.67
CA ALA A 220 31.43 -4.34 10.63
C ALA A 220 31.86 -3.08 9.87
N GLY A 221 31.06 -2.02 9.95
CA GLY A 221 31.24 -0.81 9.16
C GLY A 221 30.23 0.32 9.44
N ALA A 222 29.46 0.26 10.53
CA ALA A 222 28.68 1.40 10.99
C ALA A 222 29.63 2.45 11.60
N ASP A 223 29.81 3.56 10.92
CA ASP A 223 30.71 4.65 11.32
C ASP A 223 30.16 6.01 10.90
N THR A 224 30.70 7.07 11.48
CA THR A 224 30.54 8.46 11.00
C THR A 224 31.43 8.79 9.79
N SER A 225 32.45 7.96 9.51
CA SER A 225 33.30 8.05 8.33
C SER A 225 32.60 7.47 7.11
N GLU A 226 32.19 8.34 6.19
CA GLU A 226 31.61 7.93 4.89
C GLU A 226 32.47 6.89 4.18
N THR A 227 33.80 6.99 4.26
CA THR A 227 34.72 6.04 3.60
C THR A 227 34.63 4.61 4.13
N VAL A 228 34.31 4.42 5.42
CA VAL A 228 34.09 3.09 6.02
C VAL A 228 32.75 2.53 5.55
N VAL A 229 31.72 3.37 5.54
CA VAL A 229 30.35 3.00 5.13
C VAL A 229 30.29 2.64 3.64
N VAL A 230 30.89 3.46 2.78
CA VAL A 230 31.01 3.17 1.34
C VAL A 230 31.83 1.90 1.10
N ARG A 231 32.89 1.65 1.87
CA ARG A 231 33.67 0.39 1.80
C ARG A 231 32.81 -0.83 2.17
N ALA A 232 32.01 -0.73 3.23
CA ALA A 232 31.08 -1.78 3.66
C ALA A 232 30.04 -2.11 2.57
N TYR A 233 29.34 -1.10 2.04
CA TYR A 233 28.36 -1.30 0.97
C TYR A 233 29.00 -1.76 -0.35
N ASN A 234 30.20 -1.29 -0.69
CA ASN A 234 30.91 -1.72 -1.90
C ASN A 234 31.30 -3.21 -1.82
N HIS A 235 31.67 -3.73 -0.65
CA HIS A 235 31.92 -5.16 -0.46
C HIS A 235 30.64 -6.00 -0.68
N ILE A 236 29.52 -5.54 -0.11
CA ILE A 236 28.19 -6.16 -0.28
C ILE A 236 27.80 -6.18 -1.77
N LEU A 237 27.93 -5.04 -2.45
CA LEU A 237 27.66 -4.91 -3.89
C LEU A 237 28.55 -5.86 -4.71
N GLY A 238 29.84 -5.94 -4.39
CA GLY A 238 30.78 -6.84 -5.06
C GLY A 238 30.40 -8.32 -4.94
N LEU A 239 29.99 -8.78 -3.75
CA LEU A 239 29.50 -10.15 -3.53
C LEU A 239 28.23 -10.45 -4.32
N ARG A 240 27.31 -9.48 -4.41
CA ARG A 240 26.08 -9.61 -5.20
C ARG A 240 26.34 -9.60 -6.71
N GLN A 241 27.23 -8.73 -7.19
CA GLN A 241 27.60 -8.69 -8.61
C GLN A 241 28.32 -9.97 -9.03
N GLN A 242 29.20 -10.53 -8.19
CA GLN A 242 29.80 -11.86 -8.43
C GLN A 242 28.72 -12.95 -8.54
N TYR A 243 27.69 -12.89 -7.70
CA TYR A 243 26.55 -13.81 -7.78
C TYR A 243 25.79 -13.69 -9.09
N ASN A 244 25.38 -12.47 -9.46
CA ASN A 244 24.64 -12.24 -10.69
C ASN A 244 25.46 -12.65 -11.93
N ASN A 245 26.73 -12.25 -12.00
CA ASN A 245 27.62 -12.52 -13.14
C ASN A 245 28.00 -13.99 -13.29
N SER A 246 27.97 -14.77 -12.19
CA SER A 246 28.32 -16.19 -12.18
C SER A 246 27.11 -17.13 -12.29
N GLY A 247 25.89 -16.59 -12.45
CA GLY A 247 24.65 -17.36 -12.39
C GLY A 247 24.42 -18.04 -11.04
N GLY A 248 24.98 -17.48 -9.96
CA GLY A 248 24.90 -18.00 -8.60
C GLY A 248 25.96 -19.03 -8.21
N SER A 249 26.98 -19.26 -9.04
CA SER A 249 28.06 -20.22 -8.75
C SER A 249 29.21 -19.66 -7.89
N SER A 250 29.28 -18.34 -7.69
CA SER A 250 30.17 -17.65 -6.75
C SER A 250 29.51 -16.40 -6.16
N GLY A 251 30.16 -15.70 -5.22
CA GLY A 251 29.57 -14.56 -4.53
C GLY A 251 28.46 -14.95 -3.54
N LYS A 252 27.52 -14.04 -3.26
CA LYS A 252 26.35 -14.27 -2.39
C LYS A 252 25.09 -13.62 -2.96
N PHE A 253 23.95 -14.32 -2.84
CA PHE A 253 22.63 -13.78 -3.21
C PHE A 253 22.11 -12.82 -2.12
N ILE A 254 22.83 -11.71 -1.91
CA ILE A 254 22.43 -10.69 -0.95
C ILE A 254 21.18 -9.99 -1.49
N VAL A 255 20.08 -10.03 -0.75
CA VAL A 255 18.78 -9.47 -1.16
C VAL A 255 18.43 -8.20 -0.38
N ALA A 256 19.01 -8.00 0.80
CA ALA A 256 18.79 -6.80 1.59
C ALA A 256 20.00 -6.38 2.43
N THR A 257 20.06 -5.08 2.77
CA THR A 257 20.94 -4.56 3.83
C THR A 257 20.13 -4.01 5.01
N ASN A 258 20.63 -4.20 6.24
CA ASN A 258 20.14 -3.50 7.42
C ASN A 258 21.18 -2.45 7.85
N SER A 259 20.78 -1.18 7.90
CA SER A 259 21.57 -0.06 8.43
C SER A 259 20.86 0.57 9.62
N SER A 260 21.30 0.21 10.83
CA SER A 260 20.71 0.68 12.10
C SER A 260 21.49 1.87 12.70
N PHE A 261 22.11 2.69 11.85
CA PHE A 261 23.00 3.81 12.15
C PHE A 261 22.86 4.92 11.09
N GLY A 262 23.36 6.12 11.38
CA GLY A 262 23.29 7.28 10.49
C GLY A 262 23.96 8.53 11.05
N VAL A 263 23.86 9.63 10.31
CA VAL A 263 24.22 11.00 10.71
C VAL A 263 22.94 11.79 10.94
N ASN A 264 22.59 11.97 12.22
CA ASN A 264 21.51 12.84 12.68
C ASN A 264 21.69 14.26 12.12
N PHE A 265 20.65 14.86 11.55
CA PHE A 265 20.70 16.21 10.95
C PHE A 265 21.73 16.34 9.81
N GLY A 266 22.06 15.24 9.15
CA GLY A 266 22.89 15.24 7.94
C GLY A 266 22.05 15.51 6.70
N GLU A 267 22.56 16.35 5.80
CA GLU A 267 21.93 16.61 4.51
C GLU A 267 22.49 15.65 3.44
N PRO A 268 21.64 14.97 2.65
CA PRO A 268 22.08 14.05 1.57
C PRO A 268 23.07 14.68 0.57
N GLU A 269 22.98 16.00 0.38
CA GLU A 269 23.87 16.80 -0.47
C GLU A 269 25.36 16.67 -0.08
N ASP A 270 25.64 16.51 1.22
CA ASP A 270 26.99 16.38 1.78
C ASP A 270 27.52 14.92 1.73
N TYR A 271 26.64 13.95 1.45
CA TYR A 271 26.95 12.51 1.43
C TYR A 271 26.58 11.83 0.09
N PRO A 272 26.92 12.41 -1.08
CA PRO A 272 26.43 11.93 -2.37
C PRO A 272 26.96 10.53 -2.72
N TYR A 273 28.14 10.14 -2.22
CA TYR A 273 28.69 8.82 -2.48
C TYR A 273 28.01 7.75 -1.61
N TRP A 274 27.70 8.05 -0.35
CA TRP A 274 26.84 7.19 0.47
C TRP A 274 25.49 6.99 -0.19
N CYS A 275 24.76 8.06 -0.53
CA CYS A 275 23.41 7.92 -1.09
C CYS A 275 23.43 7.14 -2.43
N ALA A 276 24.39 7.41 -3.32
CA ALA A 276 24.54 6.68 -4.58
C ALA A 276 24.83 5.17 -4.42
N MET A 277 25.32 4.71 -3.26
CA MET A 277 25.46 3.27 -3.00
C MET A 277 24.11 2.56 -2.94
N TYR A 278 23.02 3.25 -2.55
CA TYR A 278 21.69 2.64 -2.50
C TYR A 278 21.16 2.30 -3.89
N ASP A 279 21.35 3.18 -4.87
CA ASP A 279 20.98 2.90 -6.26
C ASP A 279 21.90 1.85 -6.90
N ALA A 280 23.20 1.87 -6.60
CA ALA A 280 24.15 0.88 -7.10
C ALA A 280 23.85 -0.54 -6.57
N MET A 281 23.51 -0.66 -5.28
CA MET A 281 23.02 -1.89 -4.65
C MET A 281 21.64 -2.28 -5.19
N GLY A 282 20.74 -1.31 -5.36
CA GLY A 282 19.41 -1.46 -5.91
C GLY A 282 19.39 -2.06 -7.32
N ALA A 283 20.16 -1.49 -8.24
CA ALA A 283 20.35 -1.99 -9.60
C ALA A 283 20.93 -3.42 -9.63
N ALA A 284 21.68 -3.82 -8.61
CA ALA A 284 22.18 -5.19 -8.44
C ALA A 284 21.18 -6.15 -7.76
N GLY A 285 20.03 -5.65 -7.28
CA GLY A 285 18.93 -6.42 -6.69
C GLY A 285 18.93 -6.48 -5.16
N ILE A 286 19.53 -5.49 -4.49
CA ILE A 286 19.58 -5.40 -3.03
C ILE A 286 18.67 -4.25 -2.56
N ILE A 287 17.70 -4.53 -1.70
CA ILE A 287 16.88 -3.52 -1.03
C ILE A 287 17.60 -3.06 0.24
N SER A 288 17.81 -1.76 0.41
CA SER A 288 18.46 -1.25 1.63
C SER A 288 17.42 -0.77 2.63
N VAL A 289 17.66 -1.03 3.92
CA VAL A 289 16.72 -0.66 4.99
C VAL A 289 17.43 0.16 6.05
N ALA A 290 16.90 1.33 6.39
CA ALA A 290 17.53 2.30 7.28
C ALA A 290 16.66 2.68 8.48
N ALA A 291 17.30 2.79 9.65
CA ALA A 291 16.76 3.45 10.83
C ALA A 291 16.81 4.98 10.66
N THR A 292 15.73 5.69 11.01
CA THR A 292 15.77 7.16 11.17
C THR A 292 16.32 7.58 12.54
N ILE A 293 16.59 8.88 12.72
CA ILE A 293 17.03 9.50 13.99
C ILE A 293 16.19 9.08 15.22
N ASN A 294 16.86 8.93 16.36
CA ASN A 294 16.22 8.72 17.66
C ASN A 294 15.97 10.05 18.39
N ALA A 295 15.24 10.97 17.74
CA ALA A 295 14.77 12.24 18.28
C ALA A 295 13.36 12.56 17.77
N ASN A 296 12.58 13.36 18.53
CA ASN A 296 11.23 13.77 18.12
C ASN A 296 11.27 14.91 17.07
N VAL A 297 11.70 14.60 15.85
CA VAL A 297 11.89 15.58 14.78
C VAL A 297 11.31 15.10 13.45
N ASP A 298 10.88 16.07 12.65
CA ASP A 298 10.44 15.87 11.27
C ASP A 298 11.68 15.91 10.35
N VAL A 299 12.14 14.76 9.86
CA VAL A 299 13.36 14.68 9.04
C VAL A 299 13.17 15.30 7.66
N ASP A 300 11.93 15.44 7.17
CA ASP A 300 11.61 16.22 5.97
C ASP A 300 11.99 17.71 6.12
N GLN A 301 12.23 18.20 7.36
CA GLN A 301 12.57 19.60 7.67
C GLN A 301 13.99 19.81 8.22
N VAL A 302 14.63 18.76 8.75
CA VAL A 302 15.90 18.91 9.52
C VAL A 302 17.04 18.00 9.06
N GLY A 303 16.82 17.18 8.02
CA GLY A 303 17.79 16.24 7.50
C GLY A 303 18.00 14.99 8.37
N ASP A 304 18.33 13.88 7.72
CA ASP A 304 18.83 12.65 8.33
C ASP A 304 19.50 11.79 7.26
N VAL A 305 20.78 11.47 7.42
CA VAL A 305 21.45 10.48 6.55
C VAL A 305 21.50 9.15 7.30
N PRO A 306 21.06 8.02 6.72
CA PRO A 306 20.70 7.87 5.31
C PRO A 306 19.22 8.07 4.98
N THR A 307 18.29 8.32 5.91
CA THR A 307 16.87 8.19 5.54
C THR A 307 16.39 9.21 4.50
N ALA A 308 16.96 10.42 4.47
CA ALA A 308 16.70 11.44 3.46
C ALA A 308 17.44 11.21 2.12
N CYS A 309 18.30 10.19 1.98
CA CYS A 309 18.89 9.85 0.68
C CYS A 309 17.79 9.47 -0.32
N ASP A 310 17.66 10.25 -1.39
CA ASP A 310 16.74 9.95 -2.49
C ASP A 310 17.20 8.68 -3.22
N SER A 311 16.47 7.57 -3.02
CA SER A 311 16.70 6.31 -3.71
C SER A 311 15.45 5.42 -3.67
N ASP A 312 15.01 4.99 -4.85
CA ASP A 312 13.92 4.03 -5.02
C ASP A 312 14.18 2.69 -4.33
N TYR A 313 15.42 2.37 -3.94
CA TYR A 313 15.80 1.09 -3.34
C TYR A 313 15.99 1.14 -1.82
N LEU A 314 15.78 2.31 -1.20
CA LEU A 314 15.82 2.49 0.25
C LEU A 314 14.42 2.31 0.87
N ILE A 315 14.35 1.62 2.02
CA ILE A 315 13.18 1.57 2.90
C ILE A 315 13.55 2.20 4.25
N THR A 316 12.82 3.23 4.63
CA THR A 316 13.10 4.04 5.82
C THR A 316 12.11 3.75 6.95
N VAL A 317 12.62 3.59 8.17
CA VAL A 317 11.88 2.93 9.27
C VAL A 317 11.85 3.78 10.55
N THR A 318 10.65 4.09 11.02
CA THR A 318 10.40 4.65 12.37
C THR A 318 9.96 3.57 13.37
N ASN A 319 9.90 3.94 14.63
CA ASN A 319 9.71 3.05 15.78
C ASN A 319 8.26 3.06 16.27
N THR A 320 7.64 1.88 16.42
CA THR A 320 6.36 1.70 17.13
C THR A 320 6.52 0.93 18.45
N ASN A 321 5.54 1.10 19.34
CA ASN A 321 5.45 0.43 20.63
C ASN A 321 4.28 -0.58 20.71
N HIS A 322 4.24 -1.36 21.80
CA HIS A 322 3.25 -2.43 22.00
C HIS A 322 1.79 -1.96 22.12
N ASN A 323 1.54 -0.65 22.21
CA ASN A 323 0.20 -0.04 22.20
C ASN A 323 -0.20 0.44 20.80
N ASP A 324 0.57 0.07 19.78
CA ASP A 324 0.46 0.53 18.39
C ASP A 324 0.66 2.03 18.16
N ASN A 325 1.41 2.70 19.04
CA ASN A 325 1.75 4.11 18.85
C ASN A 325 3.20 4.26 18.36
N ARG A 326 3.46 5.25 17.51
CA ARG A 326 4.82 5.74 17.24
C ARG A 326 5.51 6.06 18.57
N ASN A 327 6.77 5.68 18.70
CA ASN A 327 7.60 6.17 19.79
C ASN A 327 7.81 7.69 19.59
N THR A 328 7.53 8.50 20.61
CA THR A 328 7.71 9.95 20.53
C THR A 328 9.18 10.34 20.35
N ASN A 329 10.12 9.49 20.77
CA ASN A 329 11.56 9.73 20.65
C ASN A 329 12.15 9.21 19.32
N ALA A 330 11.32 8.94 18.32
CA ALA A 330 11.77 8.54 16.98
C ALA A 330 11.36 9.59 15.94
N GLY A 331 12.25 9.77 14.96
CA GLY A 331 12.03 10.63 13.80
C GLY A 331 10.84 10.18 12.98
N TYR A 332 10.29 11.11 12.23
CA TYR A 332 9.19 10.92 11.32
C TYR A 332 9.38 11.84 10.11
N GLY A 333 8.61 11.62 9.05
CA GLY A 333 8.73 12.39 7.81
C GLY A 333 7.68 11.90 6.83
N ALA A 334 6.79 12.78 6.39
CA ALA A 334 5.65 12.41 5.54
C ALA A 334 6.11 11.95 4.15
N GLN A 335 7.24 12.47 3.68
CA GLN A 335 7.90 12.12 2.42
C GLN A 335 9.03 11.11 2.65
N THR A 336 9.89 11.37 3.64
CA THR A 336 11.14 10.62 3.81
C THR A 336 10.97 9.28 4.52
N ILE A 337 10.03 9.14 5.47
CA ILE A 337 9.90 7.91 6.28
C ILE A 337 8.78 7.02 5.74
N ASN A 338 9.10 5.78 5.36
CA ASN A 338 8.12 4.93 4.68
C ASN A 338 7.13 4.28 5.64
N LEU A 339 7.61 3.60 6.70
CA LEU A 339 6.74 2.83 7.61
C LEU A 339 7.28 2.77 9.04
N GLY A 340 6.42 2.34 9.97
CA GLY A 340 6.81 2.01 11.34
C GLY A 340 7.02 0.50 11.55
N ALA A 341 7.94 0.12 12.44
CA ALA A 341 8.08 -1.27 12.90
C ALA A 341 8.37 -1.33 14.41
N PRO A 342 8.15 -2.48 15.09
CA PRO A 342 8.38 -2.63 16.52
C PRO A 342 9.82 -2.28 16.92
N GLY A 343 9.99 -1.19 17.67
CA GLY A 343 11.32 -0.72 18.10
C GLY A 343 11.36 -0.28 19.57
N THR A 344 10.31 -0.52 20.35
CA THR A 344 10.23 -0.10 21.76
C THR A 344 10.15 -1.32 22.69
N ASN A 345 11.08 -1.42 23.64
CA ASN A 345 11.21 -2.54 24.56
C ASN A 345 11.28 -3.91 23.83
N ILE A 346 12.06 -3.98 22.75
CA ILE A 346 12.28 -5.21 21.98
C ILE A 346 13.34 -6.06 22.69
N ASN A 347 13.04 -7.33 22.94
CA ASN A 347 13.97 -8.29 23.55
C ASN A 347 14.86 -8.93 22.47
N SER A 348 16.17 -8.97 22.68
CA SER A 348 17.15 -9.57 21.76
C SER A 348 18.43 -10.02 22.47
N THR A 349 19.35 -10.59 21.71
CA THR A 349 20.70 -11.02 22.11
C THR A 349 21.59 -9.83 22.52
N VAL A 350 22.33 -9.95 23.63
CA VAL A 350 23.32 -8.98 24.12
C VAL A 350 24.64 -9.68 24.42
N THR A 351 25.72 -8.92 24.46
CA THR A 351 27.07 -9.48 24.55
C THR A 351 27.52 -9.75 25.98
N THR A 352 28.03 -10.97 26.19
CA THR A 352 28.73 -11.40 27.41
C THR A 352 29.77 -12.45 27.03
N SER A 353 30.56 -12.97 27.98
CA SER A 353 31.46 -14.11 27.71
C SER A 353 30.77 -15.37 27.15
N SER A 354 29.45 -15.51 27.29
CA SER A 354 28.66 -16.67 26.86
C SER A 354 27.38 -16.31 26.08
N GLY A 355 27.19 -15.03 25.74
CA GLY A 355 25.90 -14.50 25.30
C GLY A 355 24.90 -14.29 26.46
N SER A 356 23.86 -13.48 26.22
CA SER A 356 22.75 -13.22 27.13
C SER A 356 21.62 -12.50 26.35
N TYR A 357 20.51 -12.18 27.01
CA TYR A 357 19.37 -11.49 26.41
C TYR A 357 19.03 -10.20 27.17
N GLY A 358 18.39 -9.24 26.51
CA GLY A 358 17.99 -7.98 27.11
C GLY A 358 17.07 -7.16 26.22
N SER A 359 16.43 -6.14 26.80
CA SER A 359 15.45 -5.29 26.10
C SER A 359 16.03 -3.93 25.73
N ARG A 360 15.70 -3.41 24.54
CA ARG A 360 16.11 -2.08 24.05
C ARG A 360 14.99 -1.33 23.34
N THR A 361 15.18 -0.02 23.24
CA THR A 361 14.32 0.90 22.49
C THR A 361 15.16 1.73 21.53
N GLY A 362 14.77 1.75 20.26
CA GLY A 362 15.34 2.59 19.21
C GLY A 362 14.80 2.22 17.83
N THR A 363 14.88 3.14 16.88
CA THR A 363 14.65 2.88 15.44
C THR A 363 15.55 1.74 14.93
N SER A 364 16.77 1.65 15.46
CA SER A 364 17.71 0.55 15.27
C SER A 364 17.15 -0.85 15.57
N MET A 365 16.14 -0.98 16.44
CA MET A 365 15.43 -2.23 16.73
C MET A 365 14.21 -2.45 15.81
N ALA A 366 13.69 -1.39 15.20
CA ALA A 366 12.58 -1.46 14.23
C ALA A 366 13.07 -1.96 12.87
N THR A 367 14.16 -1.40 12.34
CA THR A 367 14.79 -1.75 11.05
C THR A 367 14.97 -3.26 10.82
N PRO A 368 15.56 -4.06 11.74
CA PRO A 368 15.77 -5.50 11.51
C PRO A 368 14.49 -6.31 11.31
N HIS A 369 13.33 -5.84 11.81
CA HIS A 369 12.05 -6.50 11.52
C HIS A 369 11.68 -6.40 10.04
N VAL A 370 11.94 -5.25 9.42
CA VAL A 370 11.69 -4.97 8.00
C VAL A 370 12.69 -5.75 7.14
N THR A 371 13.98 -5.68 7.46
CA THR A 371 15.02 -6.39 6.71
C THR A 371 14.84 -7.91 6.77
N GLY A 372 14.47 -8.46 7.93
CA GLY A 372 14.12 -9.87 8.06
C GLY A 372 12.88 -10.26 7.24
N THR A 373 11.90 -9.36 7.11
CA THR A 373 10.72 -9.59 6.27
C THR A 373 11.07 -9.68 4.79
N ILE A 374 12.03 -8.88 4.30
CA ILE A 374 12.54 -9.01 2.92
C ILE A 374 13.15 -10.40 2.71
N GLY A 375 13.97 -10.88 3.63
CA GLY A 375 14.56 -12.22 3.52
C GLY A 375 13.52 -13.36 3.57
N LEU A 376 12.45 -13.23 4.37
CA LEU A 376 11.31 -14.15 4.32
C LEU A 376 10.62 -14.14 2.95
N ILE A 377 10.41 -12.97 2.35
CA ILE A 377 9.80 -12.83 1.02
C ILE A 377 10.66 -13.50 -0.06
N TYR A 378 11.96 -13.25 -0.08
CA TYR A 378 12.85 -13.89 -1.05
C TYR A 378 12.96 -15.42 -0.85
N SER A 379 12.74 -15.96 0.35
CA SER A 379 12.77 -17.42 0.60
C SER A 379 11.62 -18.21 -0.04
N VAL A 380 10.57 -17.54 -0.52
CA VAL A 380 9.41 -18.17 -1.18
C VAL A 380 9.24 -17.79 -2.66
N LEU A 381 10.17 -17.00 -3.21
CA LEU A 381 10.22 -16.79 -4.65
C LEU A 381 10.63 -18.08 -5.36
N LEU A 382 10.03 -18.35 -6.52
CA LEU A 382 10.40 -19.50 -7.33
C LEU A 382 11.81 -19.30 -7.91
N ASP A 383 12.61 -20.37 -7.98
CA ASP A 383 13.94 -20.35 -8.62
C ASP A 383 13.90 -19.76 -10.04
N SER A 384 12.79 -19.95 -10.78
CA SER A 384 12.58 -19.36 -12.10
C SER A 384 12.37 -17.85 -12.08
N GLN A 385 11.68 -17.31 -11.06
CA GLN A 385 11.56 -15.86 -10.88
C GLN A 385 12.94 -15.25 -10.58
N ILE A 386 13.69 -15.86 -9.67
CA ILE A 386 15.04 -15.41 -9.32
C ILE A 386 15.97 -15.50 -10.54
N SER A 387 16.01 -16.66 -11.22
CA SER A 387 16.85 -16.90 -12.40
C SER A 387 16.56 -15.91 -13.53
N ASN A 388 15.29 -15.63 -13.81
CA ASN A 388 14.89 -14.67 -14.84
C ASN A 388 15.28 -13.23 -14.49
N SER A 389 15.40 -12.91 -13.19
CA SER A 389 15.81 -11.59 -12.70
C SER A 389 17.32 -11.42 -12.55
N ILE A 390 18.15 -12.48 -12.57
CA ILE A 390 19.60 -12.38 -12.36
C ILE A 390 20.30 -11.38 -13.31
N SER A 391 19.85 -11.30 -14.57
CA SER A 391 20.42 -10.39 -15.58
C SER A 391 19.88 -8.96 -15.52
N ASN A 392 18.77 -8.73 -14.82
CA ASN A 392 18.20 -7.39 -14.56
C ASN A 392 17.40 -7.41 -13.23
N PRO A 393 18.09 -7.34 -12.07
CA PRO A 393 17.48 -7.67 -10.78
C PRO A 393 16.82 -6.49 -10.07
N GLY A 394 17.12 -5.25 -10.47
CA GLY A 394 16.53 -4.03 -9.89
C GLY A 394 14.99 -4.02 -9.91
N PRO A 395 14.31 -4.30 -11.04
CA PRO A 395 12.84 -4.34 -11.09
C PRO A 395 12.20 -5.30 -10.08
N LEU A 396 12.83 -6.45 -9.79
CA LEU A 396 12.34 -7.38 -8.75
C LEU A 396 12.50 -6.78 -7.35
N ALA A 397 13.62 -6.11 -7.07
CA ALA A 397 13.83 -5.43 -5.79
C ALA A 397 12.79 -4.30 -5.57
N LEU A 398 12.44 -3.55 -6.62
CA LEU A 398 11.35 -2.56 -6.58
C LEU A 398 9.99 -3.23 -6.35
N GLU A 399 9.66 -4.31 -7.06
CA GLU A 399 8.41 -5.05 -6.87
C GLU A 399 8.27 -5.55 -5.42
N ILE A 400 9.35 -6.08 -4.82
CA ILE A 400 9.35 -6.52 -3.41
C ILE A 400 9.24 -5.35 -2.43
N LYS A 401 9.95 -4.22 -2.64
CA LYS A 401 9.77 -3.01 -1.82
C LYS A 401 8.33 -2.54 -1.86
N ASP A 402 7.78 -2.38 -3.06
CA ASP A 402 6.45 -1.83 -3.27
C ASP A 402 5.38 -2.75 -2.66
N LEU A 403 5.57 -4.06 -2.76
CA LEU A 403 4.78 -5.07 -2.07
C LEU A 403 4.81 -4.91 -0.54
N ILE A 404 5.98 -4.68 0.08
CA ILE A 404 6.09 -4.45 1.54
C ILE A 404 5.37 -3.16 1.94
N LEU A 405 5.64 -2.05 1.25
CA LEU A 405 5.01 -0.75 1.53
C LEU A 405 3.49 -0.77 1.31
N ASN A 406 3.01 -1.59 0.37
CA ASN A 406 1.60 -1.80 0.15
C ASN A 406 0.94 -2.73 1.20
N SER A 407 1.71 -3.52 1.94
CA SER A 407 1.21 -4.54 2.88
C SER A 407 1.14 -4.15 4.35
N VAL A 408 1.44 -2.89 4.69
CA VAL A 408 1.37 -2.38 6.06
C VAL A 408 -0.04 -2.50 6.68
N ASP A 409 -0.07 -2.75 7.99
CA ASP A 409 -1.27 -2.52 8.81
C ASP A 409 -1.39 -1.02 9.03
N LEU A 410 -2.53 -0.42 8.69
CA LEU A 410 -2.74 1.03 8.87
C LEU A 410 -2.72 1.40 10.35
N ASN A 411 -2.03 2.48 10.68
CA ASN A 411 -1.80 2.92 12.05
C ASN A 411 -2.06 4.43 12.17
N SER A 412 -3.04 4.80 12.99
CA SER A 412 -3.46 6.20 13.17
C SER A 412 -2.35 7.13 13.69
N SER A 413 -1.38 6.60 14.43
CA SER A 413 -0.22 7.35 14.92
C SER A 413 0.91 7.52 13.89
N LEU A 414 0.81 6.87 12.73
CA LEU A 414 1.73 6.98 11.59
C LEU A 414 1.12 7.69 10.39
N ASN A 415 -0.20 7.90 10.38
CA ASN A 415 -0.91 8.66 9.35
C ASN A 415 -0.40 10.11 9.26
N GLY A 416 -0.21 10.61 8.04
CA GLY A 416 0.28 11.97 7.76
C GLY A 416 1.75 12.24 8.15
N ILE A 417 2.48 11.26 8.68
CA ILE A 417 3.88 11.42 9.15
C ILE A 417 4.82 10.30 8.64
N THR A 418 4.30 9.44 7.78
CA THR A 418 5.04 8.39 7.05
C THR A 418 4.33 8.16 5.72
N THR A 419 5.05 7.82 4.64
CA THR A 419 4.45 7.67 3.30
C THR A 419 3.37 6.58 3.25
N THR A 420 3.54 5.50 4.01
CA THR A 420 2.57 4.40 4.06
C THR A 420 1.51 4.52 5.16
N GLY A 421 1.62 5.48 6.10
CA GLY A 421 0.66 5.63 7.20
C GLY A 421 0.49 4.38 8.09
N GLY A 422 1.48 3.48 8.12
CA GLY A 422 1.26 2.12 8.62
C GLY A 422 2.48 1.41 9.18
N ARG A 423 2.21 0.33 9.92
CA ARG A 423 3.16 -0.56 10.55
C ARG A 423 3.44 -1.75 9.64
N LEU A 424 4.70 -2.22 9.59
CA LEU A 424 5.08 -3.46 8.91
C LEU A 424 4.17 -4.64 9.28
N ASN A 425 3.69 -5.37 8.27
CA ASN A 425 3.03 -6.67 8.43
C ASN A 425 3.64 -7.69 7.46
N ALA A 426 4.46 -8.60 8.00
CA ALA A 426 5.19 -9.61 7.25
C ALA A 426 4.27 -10.67 6.61
N TYR A 427 3.16 -11.00 7.27
CA TYR A 427 2.21 -11.99 6.75
C TYR A 427 1.46 -11.47 5.53
N SER A 428 0.95 -10.23 5.60
CA SER A 428 0.31 -9.55 4.47
C SER A 428 1.28 -9.43 3.29
N ALA A 429 2.54 -9.07 3.56
CA ALA A 429 3.58 -8.98 2.54
C ALA A 429 3.87 -10.33 1.87
N ILE A 430 4.07 -11.41 2.63
CA ILE A 430 4.31 -12.73 2.03
C ILE A 430 3.06 -13.24 1.28
N LYS A 431 1.84 -12.98 1.78
CA LYS A 431 0.59 -13.28 1.06
C LYS A 431 0.49 -12.56 -0.28
N ALA A 432 1.02 -11.34 -0.38
CA ALA A 432 0.97 -10.52 -1.58
C ALA A 432 1.71 -11.11 -2.78
N LEU A 433 2.64 -12.06 -2.56
CA LEU A 433 3.34 -12.82 -3.61
C LEU A 433 2.44 -13.85 -4.30
N PHE A 434 1.35 -14.25 -3.64
CA PHE A 434 0.39 -15.25 -4.10
C PHE A 434 -1.00 -14.64 -4.33
N PRO A 435 -1.14 -13.54 -5.08
CA PRO A 435 -2.43 -12.90 -5.24
C PRO A 435 -3.31 -13.71 -6.21
N VAL A 436 -4.62 -13.64 -6.00
CA VAL A 436 -5.60 -14.05 -7.01
C VAL A 436 -5.44 -13.12 -8.22
N LYS A 437 -4.81 -13.62 -9.28
CA LYS A 437 -4.57 -12.86 -10.52
C LYS A 437 -5.84 -12.82 -11.35
N VAL A 438 -6.37 -11.63 -11.57
CA VAL A 438 -7.56 -11.38 -12.39
C VAL A 438 -7.11 -10.71 -13.68
N HIS A 439 -6.99 -11.48 -14.75
CA HIS A 439 -6.48 -11.00 -16.05
C HIS A 439 -7.52 -11.17 -17.17
N ASN A 440 -7.96 -10.05 -17.75
CA ASN A 440 -9.00 -10.00 -18.79
C ASN A 440 -10.30 -10.75 -18.40
N GLN A 441 -10.71 -10.68 -17.13
CA GLN A 441 -11.89 -11.39 -16.62
C GLN A 441 -13.07 -10.45 -16.34
N ASN A 442 -14.26 -11.04 -16.18
CA ASN A 442 -15.42 -10.37 -15.60
C ASN A 442 -15.62 -10.79 -14.14
N ILE A 443 -15.55 -9.83 -13.22
CA ILE A 443 -15.75 -10.00 -11.78
C ILE A 443 -17.25 -9.88 -11.48
N ALA A 444 -17.88 -10.99 -11.09
CA ALA A 444 -19.32 -11.06 -10.80
C ALA A 444 -19.78 -10.26 -9.55
N GLY A 445 -18.83 -9.75 -8.76
CA GLY A 445 -19.05 -9.21 -7.42
C GLY A 445 -18.81 -10.24 -6.32
N GLY A 446 -18.96 -9.81 -5.06
CA GLY A 446 -18.68 -10.60 -3.87
C GLY A 446 -17.69 -9.89 -2.94
N THR A 447 -17.22 -10.61 -1.92
CA THR A 447 -16.16 -10.16 -1.01
C THR A 447 -14.89 -10.94 -1.34
N LEU A 448 -13.76 -10.24 -1.49
CA LEU A 448 -12.47 -10.88 -1.74
C LEU A 448 -12.05 -11.67 -0.49
N SER A 449 -11.73 -12.96 -0.64
CA SER A 449 -11.12 -13.75 0.44
C SER A 449 -9.63 -13.41 0.62
N ASP A 450 -9.00 -12.96 -0.47
CA ASP A 450 -7.55 -12.89 -0.61
C ASP A 450 -7.12 -11.67 -1.42
N TRP A 451 -5.81 -11.42 -1.34
CA TRP A 451 -5.12 -10.40 -2.09
C TRP A 451 -5.37 -10.59 -3.58
N THR A 452 -5.87 -9.56 -4.26
CA THR A 452 -6.32 -9.65 -5.65
C THR A 452 -5.53 -8.70 -6.52
N TYR A 453 -4.92 -9.23 -7.59
CA TYR A 453 -4.09 -8.47 -8.52
C TYR A 453 -4.75 -8.42 -9.89
N VAL A 454 -5.39 -7.29 -10.20
CA VAL A 454 -6.12 -7.08 -11.46
C VAL A 454 -5.16 -6.58 -12.53
N THR A 455 -5.18 -7.20 -13.70
CA THR A 455 -4.33 -6.86 -14.86
C THR A 455 -5.10 -6.96 -16.18
N GLY A 456 -4.48 -6.46 -17.26
CA GLY A 456 -5.09 -6.44 -18.59
C GLY A 456 -6.30 -5.48 -18.63
N SER A 457 -7.37 -5.88 -19.31
CA SER A 457 -8.66 -5.18 -19.33
C SER A 457 -9.73 -6.07 -18.71
N SER A 458 -9.89 -5.95 -17.40
CA SER A 458 -10.92 -6.67 -16.64
C SER A 458 -12.18 -5.81 -16.46
N THR A 459 -13.32 -6.45 -16.24
CA THR A 459 -14.62 -5.80 -16.03
C THR A 459 -15.22 -6.20 -14.70
N ILE A 460 -16.00 -5.32 -14.09
CA ILE A 460 -16.96 -5.69 -13.04
C ILE A 460 -18.34 -5.82 -13.70
N SER A 461 -19.09 -6.85 -13.30
CA SER A 461 -20.44 -7.09 -13.78
C SER A 461 -21.40 -5.95 -13.43
N SER A 462 -22.32 -5.65 -14.35
CA SER A 462 -23.39 -4.65 -14.22
C SER A 462 -24.04 -4.63 -12.83
N GLY A 463 -23.93 -3.52 -12.10
CA GLY A 463 -24.55 -3.34 -10.78
C GLY A 463 -23.98 -4.20 -9.65
N ALA A 464 -22.92 -4.99 -9.89
CA ALA A 464 -22.29 -5.79 -8.86
C ALA A 464 -21.56 -4.93 -7.81
N THR A 465 -21.28 -5.50 -6.64
CA THR A 465 -20.38 -4.91 -5.65
C THR A 465 -19.21 -5.85 -5.39
N VAL A 466 -17.98 -5.36 -5.56
CA VAL A 466 -16.74 -6.01 -5.11
C VAL A 466 -16.37 -5.39 -3.77
N THR A 467 -16.25 -6.20 -2.71
CA THR A 467 -15.81 -5.73 -1.39
C THR A 467 -14.40 -6.20 -1.11
N VAL A 468 -13.51 -5.27 -0.79
CA VAL A 468 -12.14 -5.49 -0.32
C VAL A 468 -12.19 -5.42 1.21
N PRO A 469 -12.31 -6.55 1.95
CA PRO A 469 -12.45 -6.54 3.40
C PRO A 469 -11.16 -6.13 4.09
N SER A 470 -11.24 -5.77 5.37
CA SER A 470 -10.08 -5.42 6.21
C SER A 470 -8.99 -6.49 6.17
N ASN A 471 -7.73 -6.06 6.16
CA ASN A 471 -6.52 -6.90 5.99
C ASN A 471 -6.35 -7.57 4.60
N THR A 472 -7.15 -7.20 3.60
CA THR A 472 -6.89 -7.57 2.19
C THR A 472 -6.51 -6.36 1.35
N LEU A 473 -5.74 -6.61 0.29
CA LEU A 473 -5.44 -5.64 -0.75
C LEU A 473 -6.12 -6.05 -2.06
N MET A 474 -6.74 -5.07 -2.72
CA MET A 474 -6.98 -5.12 -4.16
C MET A 474 -5.99 -4.18 -4.85
N PHE A 475 -5.13 -4.74 -5.70
CA PHE A 475 -4.16 -3.97 -6.48
C PHE A 475 -4.60 -3.98 -7.94
N VAL A 476 -4.75 -2.81 -8.54
CA VAL A 476 -5.25 -2.64 -9.90
C VAL A 476 -4.11 -2.15 -10.79
N ASN A 477 -3.48 -3.11 -11.47
CA ASN A 477 -2.49 -2.91 -12.52
C ASN A 477 -3.07 -3.34 -13.89
N GLY A 478 -4.35 -3.02 -14.12
CA GLY A 478 -5.10 -3.26 -15.35
C GLY A 478 -6.27 -2.28 -15.48
N ASN A 479 -6.77 -2.06 -16.70
CA ASN A 479 -8.05 -1.39 -16.88
C ASN A 479 -9.13 -2.18 -16.13
N LEU A 480 -9.91 -1.49 -15.31
CA LEU A 480 -10.99 -2.07 -14.53
C LEU A 480 -12.25 -1.27 -14.79
N SER A 481 -13.00 -1.69 -15.80
CA SER A 481 -14.24 -1.02 -16.23
C SER A 481 -15.47 -1.71 -15.67
N THR A 482 -16.64 -1.11 -15.84
CA THR A 482 -17.93 -1.74 -15.55
C THR A 482 -18.70 -1.99 -16.83
N SER A 483 -19.43 -3.11 -16.87
CA SER A 483 -20.30 -3.45 -17.99
C SER A 483 -21.73 -2.96 -17.70
N GLY A 484 -22.24 -1.99 -18.48
CA GLY A 484 -23.65 -1.56 -18.36
C GLY A 484 -23.93 -0.65 -17.16
N THR A 485 -24.73 -1.11 -16.19
CA THR A 485 -25.09 -0.28 -15.02
C THR A 485 -23.95 -0.19 -14.00
N ARG A 486 -23.76 1.01 -13.45
CA ARG A 486 -22.74 1.34 -12.44
C ARG A 486 -22.58 0.27 -11.35
N SER A 487 -21.37 -0.27 -11.23
CA SER A 487 -20.98 -1.22 -10.18
C SER A 487 -20.27 -0.49 -9.03
N THR A 488 -20.04 -1.17 -7.90
CA THR A 488 -19.38 -0.58 -6.70
C THR A 488 -18.13 -1.35 -6.31
N ILE A 489 -17.05 -0.65 -5.99
CA ILE A 489 -15.92 -1.19 -5.20
C ILE A 489 -16.08 -0.65 -3.77
N ARG A 490 -16.32 -1.54 -2.81
CA ARG A 490 -16.33 -1.22 -1.38
C ARG A 490 -14.97 -1.55 -0.78
N VAL A 491 -14.36 -0.61 -0.07
CA VAL A 491 -13.01 -0.75 0.50
C VAL A 491 -13.08 -0.64 2.02
N GLU A 492 -12.92 -1.76 2.70
CA GLU A 492 -12.77 -1.89 4.16
C GLU A 492 -11.34 -2.33 4.55
N GLY A 493 -10.56 -2.79 3.57
CA GLY A 493 -9.11 -3.00 3.62
C GLY A 493 -8.39 -1.96 2.76
N LYS A 494 -7.52 -2.39 1.85
CA LYS A 494 -6.72 -1.49 1.02
C LYS A 494 -7.03 -1.66 -0.48
N LEU A 495 -7.17 -0.56 -1.20
CA LEU A 495 -7.23 -0.50 -2.67
C LEU A 495 -6.03 0.31 -3.17
N VAL A 496 -5.31 -0.19 -4.16
CA VAL A 496 -4.20 0.55 -4.80
C VAL A 496 -4.37 0.50 -6.32
N ILE A 497 -4.19 1.63 -6.99
CA ILE A 497 -4.40 1.81 -8.45
C ILE A 497 -3.21 2.57 -9.04
N ASN A 498 -2.57 2.01 -10.08
CA ASN A 498 -1.33 2.57 -10.69
C ASN A 498 -1.40 2.64 -12.23
N ASN A 499 -0.79 3.67 -12.84
CA ASN A 499 -0.32 3.80 -14.24
C ASN A 499 -1.32 3.55 -15.40
N ASP A 500 -1.79 4.62 -16.05
CA ASP A 500 -2.51 4.66 -17.34
C ASP A 500 -3.88 3.96 -17.35
N ARG A 501 -4.68 4.06 -16.27
CA ARG A 501 -5.86 3.16 -16.08
C ARG A 501 -7.15 3.87 -15.78
N ILE A 502 -8.21 3.36 -16.41
CA ILE A 502 -9.54 3.93 -16.32
C ILE A 502 -10.49 3.07 -15.48
N LEU A 503 -10.83 3.56 -14.30
CA LEU A 503 -11.97 3.10 -13.50
C LEU A 503 -13.27 3.69 -14.09
N THR A 504 -13.82 3.06 -15.13
CA THR A 504 -15.04 3.59 -15.78
C THR A 504 -16.34 3.18 -15.11
N ASN A 505 -17.27 4.15 -14.96
CA ASN A 505 -18.65 3.90 -14.51
C ASN A 505 -18.73 3.13 -13.17
N THR A 506 -17.77 3.39 -12.27
CA THR A 506 -17.62 2.70 -10.98
C THR A 506 -17.88 3.66 -9.82
N ARG A 507 -18.64 3.20 -8.82
CA ARG A 507 -18.75 3.85 -7.50
C ARG A 507 -17.65 3.32 -6.59
N LEU A 508 -16.92 4.20 -5.90
CA LEU A 508 -15.93 3.82 -4.89
C LEU A 508 -16.48 4.16 -3.50
N ASP A 509 -16.70 3.14 -2.66
CA ASP A 509 -17.20 3.25 -1.29
C ASP A 509 -16.06 2.90 -0.31
N ILE A 510 -15.29 3.88 0.14
CA ILE A 510 -14.27 3.65 1.18
C ILE A 510 -14.95 3.74 2.56
N ARG A 511 -14.88 2.64 3.30
CA ARG A 511 -15.55 2.41 4.59
C ARG A 511 -14.58 2.64 5.75
N PRO A 512 -15.05 2.81 7.00
CA PRO A 512 -14.18 3.07 8.14
C PRO A 512 -13.07 2.00 8.27
N GLY A 513 -11.82 2.42 8.44
CA GLY A 513 -10.63 1.56 8.43
C GLY A 513 -10.13 1.16 7.03
N GLY A 514 -10.90 1.45 5.97
CA GLY A 514 -10.52 1.24 4.59
C GLY A 514 -9.71 2.40 4.02
N ARG A 515 -8.80 2.10 3.09
CA ARG A 515 -7.95 3.08 2.41
C ARG A 515 -7.86 2.80 0.92
N ALA A 516 -8.06 3.82 0.09
CA ALA A 516 -7.69 3.77 -1.32
C ALA A 516 -6.49 4.68 -1.60
N ILE A 517 -5.52 4.17 -2.35
CA ILE A 517 -4.36 4.93 -2.84
C ILE A 517 -4.40 4.92 -4.36
N ILE A 518 -4.39 6.10 -4.96
CA ILE A 518 -4.36 6.30 -6.41
C ILE A 518 -3.01 6.92 -6.74
N ARG A 519 -2.21 6.23 -7.54
CA ARG A 519 -0.83 6.60 -7.86
C ARG A 519 -0.69 7.14 -9.29
N ASP A 520 0.49 7.69 -9.55
CA ASP A 520 0.91 8.39 -10.76
C ASP A 520 0.35 7.81 -12.08
N GLY A 521 -0.17 8.71 -12.92
CA GLY A 521 -0.76 8.41 -14.23
C GLY A 521 -2.12 7.71 -14.22
N ALA A 522 -2.81 7.53 -13.10
CA ALA A 522 -4.17 6.96 -13.08
C ALA A 522 -5.25 7.98 -13.52
N ASP A 523 -6.28 7.53 -14.26
CA ASP A 523 -7.39 8.35 -14.75
C ASP A 523 -8.75 7.76 -14.33
N ILE A 524 -9.31 8.17 -13.19
CA ILE A 524 -10.59 7.64 -12.70
C ILE A 524 -11.75 8.43 -13.33
N ASN A 525 -12.25 7.99 -14.49
CA ASN A 525 -13.51 8.52 -15.03
C ASN A 525 -14.73 7.77 -14.47
N THR A 526 -15.27 8.23 -13.36
CA THR A 526 -16.40 7.56 -12.69
C THR A 526 -17.70 7.57 -13.49
N ASN A 527 -17.86 8.41 -14.52
CA ASN A 527 -19.03 8.53 -15.41
C ASN A 527 -20.38 8.38 -14.66
N GLY A 528 -20.68 9.33 -13.77
CA GLY A 528 -21.85 9.30 -12.88
C GLY A 528 -21.66 8.47 -11.61
N GLY A 529 -20.49 7.92 -11.33
CA GLY A 529 -20.16 7.16 -10.13
C GLY A 529 -19.63 8.01 -8.98
N ASN A 530 -20.24 7.90 -7.79
CA ASN A 530 -19.73 8.64 -6.64
C ASN A 530 -18.44 7.99 -6.10
N ILE A 531 -17.53 8.83 -5.58
CA ILE A 531 -16.54 8.39 -4.60
C ILE A 531 -17.06 8.82 -3.23
N VAL A 532 -17.15 7.91 -2.27
CA VAL A 532 -17.60 8.19 -0.91
C VAL A 532 -16.56 7.68 0.07
N ILE A 533 -16.14 8.56 0.98
CA ILE A 533 -15.13 8.31 2.01
C ILE A 533 -15.84 8.44 3.35
N ASP A 534 -16.11 7.33 4.03
CA ASP A 534 -16.76 7.33 5.35
C ASP A 534 -15.82 7.85 6.47
N PRO A 535 -16.34 8.23 7.67
CA PRO A 535 -15.49 8.67 8.78
C PRO A 535 -14.47 7.60 9.19
N GLY A 536 -13.20 7.98 9.33
CA GLY A 536 -12.11 7.04 9.61
C GLY A 536 -11.70 6.16 8.41
N ALA A 537 -12.17 6.48 7.20
CA ALA A 537 -11.62 5.99 5.94
C ALA A 537 -10.66 7.03 5.34
N GLU A 538 -9.76 6.60 4.46
CA GLU A 538 -8.76 7.46 3.83
C GLU A 538 -8.76 7.31 2.29
N LEU A 539 -8.73 8.43 1.57
CA LEU A 539 -8.32 8.48 0.17
C LEU A 539 -7.00 9.24 0.06
N GLN A 540 -6.00 8.59 -0.52
CA GLN A 540 -4.74 9.23 -0.90
C GLN A 540 -4.66 9.28 -2.43
N VAL A 541 -4.51 10.48 -2.98
CA VAL A 541 -4.25 10.71 -4.41
C VAL A 541 -2.83 11.25 -4.53
N LEU A 542 -1.97 10.60 -5.32
CA LEU A 542 -0.63 11.10 -5.63
C LEU A 542 -0.64 11.91 -6.94
N ASP A 543 0.54 12.35 -7.37
CA ASP A 543 0.71 13.31 -8.46
C ASP A 543 0.32 12.76 -9.84
N ASN A 544 0.05 13.65 -10.79
CA ASN A 544 -0.46 13.41 -12.14
C ASN A 544 -1.68 12.47 -12.22
N VAL A 545 -2.58 12.51 -11.23
CA VAL A 545 -3.85 11.76 -11.26
C VAL A 545 -4.99 12.62 -11.79
N SER A 546 -5.74 12.05 -12.74
CA SER A 546 -7.02 12.59 -13.21
C SER A 546 -8.18 11.87 -12.49
N ILE A 547 -9.18 12.62 -12.02
CA ILE A 547 -10.48 12.07 -11.62
C ILE A 547 -11.60 12.82 -12.34
N GLY A 548 -12.11 12.22 -13.41
CA GLY A 548 -13.30 12.67 -14.13
C GLY A 548 -14.59 12.21 -13.45
N MET A 549 -15.53 13.14 -13.26
CA MET A 549 -16.75 12.94 -12.47
C MET A 549 -18.01 13.45 -13.17
N ASP A 550 -18.18 13.15 -14.46
CA ASP A 550 -19.37 13.54 -15.25
C ASP A 550 -20.68 13.23 -14.50
N SER A 551 -21.39 14.27 -14.04
CA SER A 551 -22.63 14.14 -13.25
C SER A 551 -22.51 13.30 -11.96
N ALA A 552 -21.33 13.31 -11.33
CA ALA A 552 -21.02 12.55 -10.11
C ALA A 552 -20.61 13.46 -8.92
N SER A 553 -20.48 12.86 -7.74
CA SER A 553 -19.96 13.55 -6.56
C SER A 553 -18.87 12.77 -5.81
N LEU A 554 -17.85 13.50 -5.36
CA LEU A 554 -16.91 13.10 -4.32
C LEU A 554 -17.49 13.54 -2.98
N GLN A 555 -17.90 12.59 -2.13
CA GLN A 555 -18.39 12.87 -0.78
C GLN A 555 -17.35 12.43 0.26
N ILE A 556 -16.89 13.37 1.06
CA ILE A 556 -15.87 13.17 2.08
C ILE A 556 -16.55 13.33 3.45
N ASN A 557 -16.76 12.21 4.14
CA ASN A 557 -17.24 12.17 5.51
C ASN A 557 -16.08 11.89 6.50
N GLY A 558 -14.95 11.35 6.03
CA GLY A 558 -13.70 11.15 6.78
C GLY A 558 -12.57 12.10 6.36
N ASP A 559 -11.35 11.56 6.27
CA ASP A 559 -10.14 12.30 5.89
C ASP A 559 -9.76 11.98 4.44
N ALA A 560 -9.32 13.01 3.70
CA ALA A 560 -8.83 12.85 2.33
C ALA A 560 -7.57 13.70 2.09
N VAL A 561 -6.57 13.10 1.47
CA VAL A 561 -5.32 13.74 1.06
C VAL A 561 -5.24 13.69 -0.47
N ILE A 562 -5.29 14.87 -1.09
CA ILE A 562 -5.09 15.06 -2.52
C ILE A 562 -3.69 15.65 -2.72
N GLY A 563 -2.87 15.00 -3.54
CA GLY A 563 -1.47 15.35 -3.78
C GLY A 563 -1.25 16.63 -4.60
N ASP A 564 0.00 16.82 -5.03
CA ASP A 564 0.53 18.06 -5.58
C ASP A 564 0.21 18.23 -7.09
N SER A 565 -0.34 17.21 -7.75
CA SER A 565 -0.87 17.33 -9.11
C SER A 565 -2.10 16.44 -9.33
N PHE A 566 -3.28 17.07 -9.29
CA PHE A 566 -4.59 16.43 -9.37
C PHE A 566 -5.54 17.27 -10.23
N THR A 567 -6.21 16.63 -11.21
CA THR A 567 -7.23 17.26 -12.07
C THR A 567 -8.61 16.68 -11.79
N PHE A 568 -9.61 17.56 -11.60
CA PHE A 568 -10.98 17.19 -11.22
C PHE A 568 -12.04 17.73 -12.19
N THR A 569 -12.41 16.94 -13.19
CA THR A 569 -13.31 17.38 -14.27
C THR A 569 -14.79 17.02 -13.98
N ASN A 570 -15.71 17.97 -14.15
CA ASN A 570 -17.18 17.78 -14.20
C ASN A 570 -17.94 17.27 -12.95
N GLY A 571 -17.31 17.18 -11.79
CA GLY A 571 -17.94 16.69 -10.55
C GLY A 571 -18.32 17.75 -9.51
N HIS A 572 -18.89 17.28 -8.40
CA HIS A 572 -19.11 18.05 -7.16
C HIS A 572 -18.33 17.45 -5.99
N ILE A 573 -17.49 18.24 -5.30
CA ILE A 573 -16.88 17.84 -4.01
C ILE A 573 -17.80 18.30 -2.86
N SER A 574 -18.25 17.38 -2.02
CA SER A 574 -18.98 17.66 -0.78
C SER A 574 -18.21 17.12 0.42
N THR A 575 -18.18 17.88 1.51
CA THR A 575 -17.61 17.44 2.79
C THR A 575 -18.67 17.46 3.90
N SER A 576 -18.36 16.91 5.07
CA SER A 576 -19.20 17.01 6.27
C SER A 576 -18.51 17.85 7.36
N SER A 577 -19.26 18.21 8.42
CA SER A 577 -18.74 19.04 9.53
C SER A 577 -17.65 18.38 10.39
N SER A 578 -17.36 17.09 10.17
CA SER A 578 -16.31 16.33 10.87
C SER A 578 -15.22 15.83 9.91
N SER A 579 -15.17 16.36 8.69
CA SER A 579 -14.27 15.89 7.62
C SER A 579 -13.14 16.85 7.39
N SER A 580 -11.94 16.32 7.12
CA SER A 580 -10.78 17.11 6.72
C SER A 580 -10.43 16.82 5.26
N LEU A 581 -10.32 17.87 4.45
CA LEU A 581 -9.83 17.80 3.09
C LEU A 581 -8.51 18.58 2.99
N TYR A 582 -7.44 17.85 2.70
CA TYR A 582 -6.11 18.40 2.43
C TYR A 582 -5.87 18.38 0.92
N ILE A 583 -5.47 19.53 0.37
CA ILE A 583 -5.10 19.67 -1.05
C ILE A 583 -3.65 20.15 -1.09
N GLY A 584 -2.81 19.37 -1.79
CA GLY A 584 -1.37 19.56 -1.93
C GLY A 584 -0.98 20.81 -2.71
N ASN A 585 0.31 21.11 -2.67
CA ASN A 585 0.87 22.28 -3.33
C ASN A 585 0.83 22.08 -4.85
N ASN A 586 0.51 23.11 -5.62
CA ASN A 586 0.49 23.05 -7.11
C ASN A 586 -0.67 22.24 -7.75
N ALA A 587 -1.61 21.68 -6.98
CA ALA A 587 -2.78 20.98 -7.51
C ALA A 587 -3.66 21.87 -8.44
N GLN A 588 -4.29 21.28 -9.47
CA GLN A 588 -4.99 22.00 -10.56
C GLN A 588 -6.46 21.59 -10.71
N LEU A 589 -7.38 22.38 -10.14
CA LEU A 589 -8.81 22.08 -10.17
C LEU A 589 -9.49 22.74 -11.39
N GLU A 590 -9.90 21.93 -12.38
CA GLU A 590 -10.48 22.39 -13.66
C GLU A 590 -11.98 22.01 -13.82
N PHE A 591 -12.87 23.01 -13.79
CA PHE A 591 -14.32 22.79 -13.88
C PHE A 591 -14.86 23.10 -15.29
N ALA A 592 -15.59 22.18 -15.94
CA ALA A 592 -16.17 22.44 -17.26
C ALA A 592 -17.63 22.91 -17.23
N GLU A 593 -18.09 23.42 -18.38
CA GLU A 593 -19.42 24.03 -18.53
C GLU A 593 -20.55 23.00 -18.48
N THR A 594 -21.64 23.33 -17.76
CA THR A 594 -22.88 22.54 -17.79
C THR A 594 -23.63 22.73 -19.12
N PRO A 595 -24.02 21.65 -19.83
CA PRO A 595 -24.83 21.78 -21.02
C PRO A 595 -26.27 22.21 -20.68
N SER A 596 -26.59 23.46 -21.00
CA SER A 596 -27.94 24.00 -21.29
C SER A 596 -29.12 23.36 -20.55
N GLY A 597 -29.03 23.30 -19.22
CA GLY A 597 -30.10 22.87 -18.32
C GLY A 597 -29.89 23.52 -16.96
N ILE A 598 -30.98 23.94 -16.31
CA ILE A 598 -30.94 24.65 -15.02
C ILE A 598 -30.38 23.70 -13.95
N LEU A 599 -29.11 23.88 -13.57
CA LEU A 599 -28.55 23.27 -12.37
C LEU A 599 -29.07 24.08 -11.16
N ALA A 600 -29.99 23.51 -10.40
CA ALA A 600 -30.79 24.25 -9.44
C ALA A 600 -29.97 24.71 -8.21
N ILE A 601 -29.98 26.02 -7.99
CA ILE A 601 -29.45 26.71 -6.81
C ILE A 601 -30.22 26.29 -5.55
N GLN A 602 -29.56 25.49 -4.72
CA GLN A 602 -28.90 26.00 -3.50
C GLN A 602 -27.49 25.36 -3.44
N ASP A 603 -26.38 25.90 -3.96
CA ASP A 603 -25.99 27.19 -4.59
C ASP A 603 -24.85 26.82 -5.61
N PRO A 604 -24.57 27.58 -6.70
CA PRO A 604 -23.83 27.07 -7.87
C PRO A 604 -22.30 27.29 -7.76
N GLY A 605 -21.71 26.87 -6.64
CA GLY A 605 -20.28 27.05 -6.37
C GLY A 605 -19.62 25.78 -5.84
N PHE A 606 -18.30 25.82 -5.72
CA PHE A 606 -17.53 24.82 -4.98
C PHE A 606 -17.82 24.99 -3.47
N VAL A 607 -18.74 24.18 -2.92
CA VAL A 607 -19.19 24.30 -1.52
C VAL A 607 -18.55 23.24 -0.63
N VAL A 608 -17.48 23.62 0.06
CA VAL A 608 -16.93 22.86 1.19
C VAL A 608 -17.79 23.11 2.43
N ARG A 609 -18.16 22.05 3.17
CA ARG A 609 -19.05 22.09 4.36
C ARG A 609 -18.40 21.52 5.63
N GLY A 610 -17.07 21.47 5.61
CA GLY A 610 -16.17 21.12 6.71
C GLY A 610 -14.93 22.02 6.63
N ALA A 611 -14.12 22.07 7.68
CA ALA A 611 -12.86 22.79 7.63
C ALA A 611 -11.92 22.17 6.58
N PHE A 612 -11.29 23.00 5.76
CA PHE A 612 -10.32 22.56 4.77
C PHE A 612 -9.15 23.54 4.67
N SER A 613 -8.02 23.04 4.17
CA SER A 613 -6.82 23.83 3.93
C SER A 613 -6.35 23.63 2.49
N ILE A 614 -6.31 24.71 1.72
CA ILE A 614 -5.55 24.79 0.47
C ILE A 614 -4.18 25.35 0.81
N LEU A 615 -3.13 24.57 0.53
CA LEU A 615 -1.74 24.95 0.77
C LEU A 615 -0.99 25.08 -0.57
N GLY A 616 -0.13 26.10 -0.68
CA GLY A 616 0.74 26.29 -1.84
C GLY A 616 0.07 26.81 -3.12
N ASN A 617 0.79 26.72 -4.24
CA ASN A 617 0.43 27.39 -5.51
C ASN A 617 -0.69 26.67 -6.30
N CYS A 618 -1.80 26.33 -5.64
CA CYS A 618 -2.95 25.67 -6.28
C CYS A 618 -3.63 26.60 -7.30
N THR A 619 -3.98 26.10 -8.49
CA THR A 619 -4.70 26.88 -9.50
C THR A 619 -6.13 26.38 -9.69
N MET A 620 -7.09 27.30 -9.71
CA MET A 620 -8.52 27.06 -9.94
C MET A 620 -8.99 27.91 -11.14
N GLN A 621 -9.46 27.26 -12.20
CA GLN A 621 -9.84 27.92 -13.46
C GLN A 621 -10.96 27.14 -14.19
N PRO A 622 -11.64 27.74 -15.20
CA PRO A 622 -12.61 27.02 -16.00
C PRO A 622 -11.89 26.20 -17.08
N TYR A 623 -12.39 24.99 -17.34
CA TYR A 623 -11.86 24.08 -18.34
C TYR A 623 -11.77 24.76 -19.72
N ASN A 624 -10.65 24.56 -20.42
CA ASN A 624 -10.35 25.19 -21.71
C ASN A 624 -10.42 26.74 -21.73
N ASN A 625 -10.29 27.42 -20.59
CA ASN A 625 -10.36 28.88 -20.46
C ASN A 625 -11.66 29.52 -21.01
N GLN A 626 -12.77 28.78 -21.03
CA GLN A 626 -14.05 29.33 -21.52
C GLN A 626 -14.76 30.17 -20.44
N SER A 627 -15.35 31.29 -20.85
CA SER A 627 -15.87 32.32 -19.94
C SER A 627 -17.37 32.19 -19.68
N GLY A 628 -17.74 31.24 -18.81
CA GLY A 628 -19.13 31.07 -18.37
C GLY A 628 -19.32 30.04 -17.25
N GLY A 629 -20.38 30.20 -16.45
CA GLY A 629 -20.90 29.17 -15.54
C GLY A 629 -20.17 28.94 -14.22
N TRP A 630 -18.86 29.17 -14.11
CA TRP A 630 -18.10 28.96 -12.87
C TRP A 630 -18.08 30.21 -11.97
N HIS A 631 -18.61 30.09 -10.75
CA HIS A 631 -18.78 31.24 -9.85
C HIS A 631 -17.53 31.65 -9.04
N GLY A 632 -16.44 30.87 -9.05
CA GLY A 632 -15.29 31.05 -8.15
C GLY A 632 -15.38 30.20 -6.88
N LEU A 633 -14.43 30.38 -5.96
CA LEU A 633 -14.44 29.73 -4.64
C LEU A 633 -15.58 30.28 -3.77
N SER A 634 -16.34 29.44 -3.07
CA SER A 634 -17.46 29.89 -2.23
C SER A 634 -17.52 29.18 -0.88
N LEU A 635 -17.10 29.87 0.18
CA LEU A 635 -17.19 29.39 1.56
C LEU A 635 -18.49 29.90 2.18
N ILE A 636 -19.41 28.99 2.50
CA ILE A 636 -20.78 29.35 2.89
C ILE A 636 -21.23 28.59 4.13
N GLY A 637 -21.60 29.32 5.17
CA GLY A 637 -22.16 28.82 6.43
C GLY A 637 -21.14 28.17 7.37
N ASN A 638 -21.59 27.91 8.59
CA ASN A 638 -20.76 27.40 9.70
C ASN A 638 -19.91 26.16 9.39
N GLY A 639 -20.25 25.38 8.36
CA GLY A 639 -19.47 24.22 7.93
C GLY A 639 -18.08 24.59 7.40
N ALA A 640 -17.90 25.76 6.81
CA ALA A 640 -16.60 26.21 6.29
C ALA A 640 -15.75 26.96 7.33
N ASN A 641 -16.16 27.01 8.60
CA ASN A 641 -15.44 27.75 9.63
C ASN A 641 -14.03 27.17 9.89
N GLY A 642 -13.06 28.03 10.21
CA GLY A 642 -11.67 27.63 10.46
C GLY A 642 -10.87 27.29 9.19
N SER A 643 -11.43 27.46 7.99
CA SER A 643 -10.77 27.09 6.74
C SER A 643 -9.63 28.04 6.37
N SER A 644 -8.59 27.50 5.72
CA SER A 644 -7.44 28.27 5.26
C SER A 644 -7.18 28.10 3.77
N VAL A 645 -6.81 29.19 3.09
CA VAL A 645 -6.39 29.18 1.68
C VAL A 645 -5.11 29.98 1.60
N SER A 646 -4.01 29.33 1.24
CA SER A 646 -2.72 29.98 1.05
C SER A 646 -2.23 29.83 -0.39
N ASN A 647 -1.63 30.88 -0.94
CA ASN A 647 -0.94 30.96 -2.24
C ASN A 647 -1.71 30.52 -3.50
N ALA A 648 -3.02 30.26 -3.40
CA ALA A 648 -3.85 29.84 -4.53
C ALA A 648 -4.03 30.91 -5.62
N GLN A 649 -4.24 30.49 -6.86
CA GLN A 649 -4.57 31.31 -8.03
C GLN A 649 -5.98 30.97 -8.53
N ILE A 650 -6.86 31.97 -8.69
CA ILE A 650 -8.28 31.77 -9.02
C ILE A 650 -8.64 32.65 -10.23
N SER A 651 -8.67 32.11 -11.44
CA SER A 651 -8.67 32.88 -12.70
C SER A 651 -9.82 32.54 -13.66
N GLY A 652 -10.72 33.49 -13.97
CA GLY A 652 -11.78 33.32 -14.99
C GLY A 652 -13.22 33.17 -14.47
N SER A 653 -13.50 33.56 -13.23
CA SER A 653 -14.73 33.22 -12.48
C SER A 653 -15.80 34.31 -12.48
N THR A 654 -17.03 34.03 -12.04
CA THR A 654 -18.01 35.10 -11.83
C THR A 654 -17.67 35.98 -10.62
N HIS A 655 -17.23 35.44 -9.47
CA HIS A 655 -17.07 36.19 -8.21
C HIS A 655 -15.73 35.97 -7.46
N GLY A 656 -14.70 35.39 -8.08
CA GLY A 656 -13.41 35.16 -7.44
C GLY A 656 -13.48 34.28 -6.19
N VAL A 657 -13.55 34.91 -5.01
CA VAL A 657 -13.82 34.26 -3.70
C VAL A 657 -15.06 34.86 -3.03
N ARG A 658 -15.99 34.02 -2.58
CA ARG A 658 -17.18 34.39 -1.78
C ARG A 658 -17.07 33.79 -0.36
N LEU A 659 -17.28 34.60 0.68
CA LEU A 659 -17.29 34.21 2.10
C LEU A 659 -18.62 34.63 2.76
N ILE A 660 -19.57 33.71 2.94
CA ILE A 660 -20.95 34.03 3.33
C ILE A 660 -21.37 33.26 4.59
N GLY A 661 -21.52 33.93 5.73
CA GLY A 661 -21.94 33.29 6.97
C GLY A 661 -20.87 32.37 7.58
N VAL A 662 -19.59 32.70 7.41
CA VAL A 662 -18.43 31.89 7.85
C VAL A 662 -17.63 32.59 8.97
N GLN A 663 -16.86 31.82 9.73
CA GLN A 663 -16.01 32.33 10.83
C GLN A 663 -14.59 31.75 10.77
N ASP A 664 -13.64 32.48 11.35
CA ASP A 664 -12.25 32.01 11.56
C ASP A 664 -11.50 31.64 10.27
N ILE A 665 -11.75 32.35 9.17
CA ILE A 665 -11.11 32.08 7.87
C ILE A 665 -9.74 32.75 7.79
N ASN A 666 -8.78 32.09 7.12
CA ASN A 666 -7.48 32.68 6.79
C ASN A 666 -7.19 32.55 5.29
N LEU A 667 -7.23 33.67 4.55
CA LEU A 667 -6.76 33.74 3.16
C LEU A 667 -5.40 34.45 3.13
N SER A 668 -4.38 33.85 2.54
CA SER A 668 -3.02 34.42 2.48
C SER A 668 -2.34 34.22 1.12
N GLY A 669 -1.78 35.24 0.50
CA GLY A 669 -1.03 35.11 -0.77
C GLY A 669 -1.87 34.73 -2.00
N THR A 670 -3.20 34.72 -1.87
CA THR A 670 -4.13 34.30 -2.94
C THR A 670 -4.21 35.35 -4.06
N GLN A 671 -4.10 34.91 -5.31
CA GLN A 671 -4.30 35.73 -6.50
C GLN A 671 -5.65 35.40 -7.13
N ILE A 672 -6.41 36.42 -7.52
CA ILE A 672 -7.74 36.30 -8.11
C ILE A 672 -7.76 37.13 -9.38
N THR A 673 -8.02 36.51 -10.54
CA THR A 673 -7.93 37.21 -11.83
C THR A 673 -9.08 36.92 -12.80
N ASN A 674 -9.21 37.77 -13.82
CA ASN A 674 -10.13 37.60 -14.96
C ASN A 674 -11.60 37.29 -14.54
N HIS A 675 -12.09 37.91 -13.46
CA HIS A 675 -13.42 37.63 -12.94
C HIS A 675 -14.50 38.59 -13.50
N GLN A 676 -15.79 38.22 -13.40
CA GLN A 676 -16.88 38.98 -14.04
C GLN A 676 -17.52 40.05 -13.14
N THR A 677 -17.60 39.77 -11.83
CA THR A 677 -18.18 40.65 -10.81
C THR A 677 -17.14 40.96 -9.72
N ALA A 678 -17.51 41.11 -8.45
CA ALA A 678 -16.56 41.34 -7.36
C ALA A 678 -15.57 40.18 -7.24
N GLY A 679 -14.26 40.45 -7.20
CA GLY A 679 -13.23 39.42 -7.01
C GLY A 679 -13.17 38.85 -5.59
N LEU A 680 -13.66 39.61 -4.59
CA LEU A 680 -13.82 39.13 -3.21
C LEU A 680 -15.14 39.63 -2.62
N PHE A 681 -16.02 38.70 -2.23
CA PHE A 681 -17.34 38.99 -1.68
C PHE A 681 -17.45 38.44 -0.25
N ILE A 682 -17.79 39.27 0.74
CA ILE A 682 -17.87 38.86 2.16
C ILE A 682 -19.20 39.35 2.76
N SER A 683 -20.00 38.44 3.33
CA SER A 683 -21.34 38.78 3.84
C SER A 683 -21.72 37.98 5.08
N GLY A 684 -21.93 38.64 6.22
CA GLY A 684 -22.38 38.00 7.46
C GLY A 684 -21.32 37.08 8.08
N SER A 685 -20.04 37.39 7.87
CA SER A 685 -18.90 36.53 8.23
C SER A 685 -18.02 37.25 9.27
N ASP A 686 -17.32 36.50 10.13
CA ASP A 686 -16.53 37.08 11.23
C ASP A 686 -15.13 36.45 11.36
N ASN A 687 -14.20 37.14 12.04
CA ASN A 687 -12.79 36.75 12.19
C ASN A 687 -12.14 36.28 10.86
N ILE A 688 -12.21 37.12 9.83
CA ILE A 688 -11.63 36.84 8.50
C ILE A 688 -10.25 37.49 8.41
N ASN A 689 -9.21 36.67 8.35
CA ASN A 689 -7.83 37.10 8.13
C ASN A 689 -7.54 37.09 6.62
N LEU A 690 -7.04 38.22 6.11
CA LEU A 690 -6.69 38.43 4.70
C LEU A 690 -5.27 38.98 4.63
N TYR A 691 -4.36 38.27 3.96
CA TYR A 691 -2.95 38.64 3.85
C TYR A 691 -2.48 38.49 2.40
N GLU A 692 -1.73 39.46 1.85
CA GLU A 692 -1.16 39.38 0.49
C GLU A 692 -2.14 38.94 -0.62
N ILE A 693 -3.41 39.36 -0.54
CA ILE A 693 -4.43 39.03 -1.54
C ILE A 693 -4.30 39.98 -2.73
N ILE A 694 -4.16 39.42 -3.93
CA ILE A 694 -4.11 40.15 -5.20
C ILE A 694 -5.43 39.90 -5.95
N VAL A 695 -6.08 40.96 -6.40
CA VAL A 695 -7.30 40.89 -7.23
C VAL A 695 -7.05 41.77 -8.46
N SER A 696 -7.12 41.22 -9.68
CA SER A 696 -6.82 41.99 -10.88
C SER A 696 -7.40 41.44 -12.19
N GLY A 697 -7.78 42.32 -13.10
CA GLY A 697 -8.09 41.97 -14.50
C GLY A 697 -9.57 41.96 -14.85
N SER A 698 -10.38 42.76 -14.16
CA SER A 698 -11.76 43.04 -14.54
C SER A 698 -12.13 44.51 -14.30
N GLU A 699 -13.27 44.95 -14.84
CA GLU A 699 -13.83 46.27 -14.48
C GLU A 699 -14.41 46.31 -13.05
N ASN A 700 -14.45 45.17 -12.35
CA ASN A 700 -15.11 44.95 -11.06
C ASN A 700 -14.15 44.40 -9.98
N ASP A 701 -12.87 44.79 -9.97
CA ASP A 701 -11.81 44.37 -9.03
C ASP A 701 -12.03 44.80 -7.54
N GLY A 702 -13.28 45.13 -7.18
CA GLY A 702 -13.68 45.54 -5.84
C GLY A 702 -13.98 44.40 -4.87
N MET A 703 -13.79 44.69 -3.59
CA MET A 703 -14.28 43.87 -2.48
C MET A 703 -15.66 44.36 -2.03
N VAL A 704 -16.64 43.46 -1.87
CA VAL A 704 -17.99 43.79 -1.36
C VAL A 704 -18.15 43.21 0.05
N THR A 705 -18.35 44.06 1.05
CA THR A 705 -18.50 43.64 2.47
C THR A 705 -19.81 44.16 3.07
N ASN A 706 -20.71 43.26 3.50
CA ASN A 706 -22.00 43.65 4.11
C ASN A 706 -22.09 43.43 5.64
N SER A 707 -21.10 42.78 6.27
CA SER A 707 -20.91 42.71 7.73
C SER A 707 -19.62 41.95 8.04
N VAL A 708 -18.66 42.60 8.72
CA VAL A 708 -17.40 42.04 9.24
C VAL A 708 -17.04 42.82 10.51
N ASN A 709 -16.79 42.17 11.64
CA ASN A 709 -16.57 42.87 12.92
C ASN A 709 -15.09 43.17 13.22
N HIS A 710 -14.14 42.33 12.81
CA HIS A 710 -12.71 42.51 13.08
C HIS A 710 -11.82 42.31 11.83
N TYR A 711 -10.82 43.18 11.67
CA TYR A 711 -9.78 43.13 10.64
C TYR A 711 -8.40 43.07 11.28
N SER A 712 -7.60 42.05 10.96
CA SER A 712 -6.20 41.91 11.41
C SER A 712 -5.22 42.04 10.24
N LYS A 713 -4.62 43.23 10.10
CA LYS A 713 -3.55 43.61 9.13
C LYS A 713 -3.92 43.59 7.64
N PHE A 714 -4.00 44.78 7.03
CA PHE A 714 -3.85 44.92 5.58
C PHE A 714 -2.36 44.79 5.18
N GLY A 715 -1.99 43.67 4.58
CA GLY A 715 -0.80 43.58 3.71
C GLY A 715 -1.21 43.89 2.27
N LYS A 716 -0.67 44.99 1.70
CA LYS A 716 -0.89 45.50 0.32
C LYS A 716 -2.03 44.82 -0.48
N LEU A 717 -3.26 45.30 -0.33
CA LEU A 717 -4.30 45.07 -1.33
C LEU A 717 -3.97 45.97 -2.52
N ALA A 718 -3.29 45.41 -3.52
CA ALA A 718 -2.78 46.14 -4.67
C ALA A 718 -3.91 46.40 -5.68
N GLN A 719 -4.73 47.42 -5.41
CA GLN A 719 -5.57 48.02 -6.44
C GLN A 719 -4.66 48.64 -7.52
N SER A 720 -4.44 47.91 -8.62
CA SER A 720 -4.06 48.52 -9.88
C SER A 720 -5.28 49.24 -10.44
N ILE A 721 -5.18 50.56 -10.60
CA ILE A 721 -6.12 51.40 -11.34
C ILE A 721 -5.94 51.17 -12.83
#